data_AF-A0A496RPK7-F1
#
_entry.id   AF-A0A496RPK7-F1
#
_cell.length_a   1.000
_cell.length_b   1.000
_cell.length_c   1.000
_cell.angle_alpha   90.00
_cell.angle_beta   90.00
_cell.angle_gamma   90.00
#
_symmetry.space_group_name_H-M   'P 1'
#
loop_
_entity.id
_entity.type
_entity.pdbx_description
1 polymer ?
#
loop_
_entity_poly.entity_id
_entity_poly.type
_entity_poly.pdbx_seq_one_letter_code
_entity_poly.pdbx_strand_id
1 'polypeptide(L)'
;MSQTAGAACCVEDLRLKNVSRCSAGGRSEIANQLRLSINIFIRKENEPMKNLKKGLSLFLVCCYLFCLIFVPQLSASSEENNQTKLQAKVNTYLKQNQYAELLDYLNSLEGAETKESSYYLVLAKSLFLDYLEKNELWEKYYDNVKTFDAEIIASAKQAETIFSEQSVDLQYWAWKAYLREEDNFARQAFNNFVAMLIEFTSKNADAGKFKKVIERMSKEGNMADLYRLCKQYKDYLVKTNAGTQEIEFLSAIANDYFMYNDIDTAVVIYEQYVNLVPDNYPKDEAYKILISIADKFRDYSFWPADNSEFAEKIYLFVEKCLGLDSFTEFDLFARAANLEFLEDYQTALKLYKKFIGKFTESQLLPEAYLRVGVIYTYYLANKEKGMEYFNKLTQKENDSLLSCFCAYHCGLLLQWQDEFEKAKSIYRRLSDKKNQIAQMAQQRLDEFSLGEELSREIKYPLDLLFNGGLNSSVKMGLKILPQKAFVGQEIKILGIAQDYSAGTVQPFFAYQWRGDIGSVGTVNNASEFTTTYDLPGPKLVCFSVKTENNEGVIYRVLWVYDVKILNSEQLKQVKPQTDEVKKNVELQAKIIPFISEKNIFNYKWKVVGAEDISQQGKNFSYTFQNSGTYECELEVSTLAAKTVKKISFEVKE
;
A
#
# COMPACT_ATOMS: atom_id res chain seq x y z
N MET A 1 13.25 58.15 -23.45
CA MET A 1 12.24 58.66 -22.51
C MET A 1 12.18 57.69 -21.34
N SER A 2 12.37 58.18 -20.11
CA SER A 2 12.82 57.36 -18.98
C SER A 2 11.80 57.25 -17.85
N GLN A 3 11.80 56.08 -17.21
CA GLN A 3 11.56 55.78 -15.79
C GLN A 3 11.05 56.90 -14.88
N THR A 4 10.06 56.54 -14.04
CA THR A 4 9.95 57.10 -12.68
C THR A 4 9.69 55.97 -11.68
N ALA A 5 10.59 55.87 -10.70
CA ALA A 5 10.38 55.23 -9.42
C ALA A 5 10.46 56.31 -8.33
N GLY A 6 10.17 55.98 -7.08
CA GLY A 6 10.51 56.84 -5.94
C GLY A 6 9.39 57.01 -4.92
N ALA A 7 9.74 56.89 -3.65
CA ALA A 7 8.83 56.95 -2.52
C ALA A 7 9.25 58.01 -1.50
N ALA A 8 8.36 58.22 -0.51
CA ALA A 8 8.64 58.54 0.89
C ALA A 8 8.78 60.02 1.36
N CYS A 9 8.08 60.30 2.50
CA CYS A 9 8.40 61.30 3.55
C CYS A 9 8.27 62.81 3.19
N CYS A 10 8.10 63.81 4.09
CA CYS A 10 7.77 63.97 5.53
C CYS A 10 7.57 65.51 5.80
N VAL A 11 7.05 66.09 6.90
CA VAL A 11 6.14 65.71 8.03
C VAL A 11 5.71 67.01 8.74
N GLU A 12 4.45 67.14 9.21
CA GLU A 12 3.94 68.10 10.23
C GLU A 12 2.41 67.83 10.39
N ASP A 13 1.82 67.20 11.40
CA ASP A 13 2.09 66.98 12.84
C ASP A 13 1.73 68.14 13.79
N LEU A 14 0.52 68.10 14.37
CA LEU A 14 0.29 68.21 15.83
C LEU A 14 -1.21 68.10 16.25
N ARG A 15 -1.53 66.97 16.92
CA ARG A 15 -2.59 66.75 17.97
C ARG A 15 -4.07 67.07 17.60
N LEU A 16 -5.01 66.16 17.87
CA LEU A 16 -5.29 65.54 19.17
C LEU A 16 -5.41 64.00 19.15
N LYS A 17 -5.17 63.40 20.32
CA LYS A 17 -5.07 61.94 20.56
C LYS A 17 -6.39 61.29 20.97
N ASN A 18 -6.44 59.96 20.77
CA ASN A 18 -7.25 58.95 21.49
C ASN A 18 -8.78 58.92 21.29
N VAL A 19 -9.23 58.13 20.30
CA VAL A 19 -10.04 56.92 20.60
C VAL A 19 -9.52 55.78 19.71
N SER A 20 -9.29 54.61 20.28
CA SER A 20 -8.63 53.48 19.63
C SER A 20 -9.59 52.38 19.17
N ARG A 21 -9.26 51.75 18.04
CA ARG A 21 -9.56 50.34 17.67
C ARG A 21 -11.05 49.90 17.69
N CYS A 22 -11.63 49.80 16.49
CA CYS A 22 -12.27 48.55 16.06
C CYS A 22 -12.35 48.50 14.52
N SER A 23 -11.93 47.38 13.94
CA SER A 23 -11.92 47.15 12.49
C SER A 23 -13.26 46.56 12.02
N ALA A 24 -14.01 47.30 11.19
CA ALA A 24 -15.09 46.78 10.35
C ALA A 24 -15.39 47.76 9.21
N GLY A 25 -14.74 47.57 8.05
CA GLY A 25 -15.06 48.32 6.83
C GLY A 25 -16.53 48.10 6.45
N GLY A 26 -17.25 49.17 6.14
CA GLY A 26 -18.69 49.16 5.84
C GLY A 26 -19.56 49.89 6.87
N ARG A 27 -19.25 49.80 8.18
CA ARG A 27 -20.04 50.51 9.22
C ARG A 27 -19.78 52.02 9.25
N SER A 28 -18.56 52.47 8.90
CA SER A 28 -18.22 53.90 8.83
C SER A 28 -18.91 54.63 7.68
N GLU A 29 -19.06 53.97 6.52
CA GLU A 29 -19.73 54.52 5.33
C GLU A 29 -21.19 54.86 5.65
N ILE A 30 -21.92 53.88 6.19
CA ILE A 30 -23.34 54.00 6.54
C ILE A 30 -23.53 54.99 7.69
N ALA A 31 -22.68 54.96 8.72
CA ALA A 31 -22.74 55.93 9.82
C ALA A 31 -22.48 57.37 9.33
N ASN A 32 -21.56 57.57 8.39
CA ASN A 32 -21.29 58.87 7.79
C ASN A 32 -22.45 59.34 6.90
N GLN A 33 -23.06 58.46 6.10
CA GLN A 33 -24.25 58.81 5.32
C GLN A 33 -25.45 59.12 6.21
N LEU A 34 -25.70 58.35 7.29
CA LEU A 34 -26.76 58.65 8.26
C LEU A 34 -26.54 60.02 8.91
N ARG A 35 -25.29 60.31 9.30
CA ARG A 35 -24.89 61.62 9.86
C ARG A 35 -25.04 62.75 8.85
N LEU A 36 -24.79 62.51 7.56
CA LEU A 36 -25.03 63.48 6.49
C LEU A 36 -26.53 63.77 6.34
N SER A 37 -27.37 62.73 6.27
CA SER A 37 -28.83 62.82 6.14
C SER A 37 -29.47 63.54 7.33
N ILE A 38 -29.03 63.23 8.56
CA ILE A 38 -29.47 63.91 9.78
C ILE A 38 -29.04 65.39 9.78
N ASN A 39 -27.81 65.70 9.38
CA ASN A 39 -27.34 67.09 9.26
C ASN A 39 -28.08 67.88 8.18
N ILE A 40 -28.47 67.24 7.06
CA ILE A 40 -29.29 67.85 6.01
C ILE A 40 -30.72 68.12 6.51
N PHE A 41 -31.28 67.20 7.31
CA PHE A 41 -32.60 67.38 7.93
C PHE A 41 -32.59 68.54 8.93
N ILE A 42 -31.62 68.56 9.86
CA ILE A 42 -31.48 69.63 10.88
C ILE A 42 -31.22 71.00 10.23
N ARG A 43 -30.42 71.08 9.15
CA ARG A 43 -30.20 72.35 8.45
C ARG A 43 -31.45 72.92 7.75
N LYS A 44 -32.53 72.15 7.60
CA LYS A 44 -33.74 72.56 6.88
C LYS A 44 -34.88 73.05 7.79
N GLU A 45 -34.72 73.02 9.12
CA GLU A 45 -35.74 73.47 10.09
C GLU A 45 -35.60 74.93 10.57
N ASN A 46 -34.71 75.74 9.99
CA ASN A 46 -34.62 77.17 10.28
C ASN A 46 -35.70 78.04 9.57
N GLU A 47 -36.77 77.45 9.04
CA GLU A 47 -37.96 78.16 8.55
C GLU A 47 -39.17 77.96 9.48
N PRO A 48 -40.03 78.97 9.68
CA PRO A 48 -41.07 78.96 10.70
C PRO A 48 -42.13 77.86 10.47
N MET A 49 -42.27 76.97 11.45
CA MET A 49 -43.13 75.79 11.41
C MET A 49 -44.61 76.10 11.09
N LYS A 50 -45.08 75.62 9.92
CA LYS A 50 -46.52 75.51 9.59
C LYS A 50 -47.00 74.11 9.17
N ASN A 51 -46.14 73.08 9.18
CA ASN A 51 -46.50 71.74 8.69
C ASN A 51 -46.00 70.57 9.58
N LEU A 52 -46.07 70.71 10.90
CA LEU A 52 -45.64 69.71 11.89
C LEU A 52 -46.18 68.28 11.62
N LYS A 53 -47.42 68.16 11.13
CA LYS A 53 -48.06 66.86 10.81
C LYS A 53 -47.36 66.07 9.69
N LYS A 54 -46.73 66.73 8.70
CA LYS A 54 -46.04 66.03 7.59
C LYS A 54 -44.62 65.58 7.96
N GLY A 55 -43.93 66.33 8.83
CA GLY A 55 -42.64 65.90 9.39
C GLY A 55 -42.78 64.64 10.23
N LEU A 56 -43.80 64.59 11.10
CA LEU A 56 -44.05 63.45 11.99
C LEU A 56 -44.32 62.15 11.21
N SER A 57 -45.10 62.21 10.13
CA SER A 57 -45.38 61.03 9.29
C SER A 57 -44.13 60.50 8.58
N LEU A 58 -43.25 61.39 8.10
CA LEU A 58 -42.01 60.96 7.44
C LEU A 58 -41.02 60.36 8.44
N PHE A 59 -40.90 60.97 9.63
CA PHE A 59 -40.07 60.44 10.72
C PHE A 59 -40.52 59.04 11.17
N LEU A 60 -41.83 58.82 11.32
CA LEU A 60 -42.39 57.51 11.67
C LEU A 60 -42.13 56.45 10.59
N VAL A 61 -42.25 56.80 9.30
CA VAL A 61 -41.92 55.89 8.19
C VAL A 61 -40.43 55.55 8.15
N CYS A 62 -39.55 56.54 8.37
CA CYS A 62 -38.11 56.29 8.49
C CYS A 62 -37.75 55.42 9.70
N CYS A 63 -38.39 55.64 10.86
CA CYS A 63 -38.20 54.79 12.04
C CYS A 63 -38.68 53.35 11.79
N TYR A 64 -39.83 53.17 11.12
CA TYR A 64 -40.37 51.85 10.78
C TYR A 64 -39.47 51.10 9.79
N LEU A 65 -38.97 51.76 8.74
CA LEU A 65 -37.99 51.20 7.81
C LEU A 65 -36.66 50.89 8.49
N PHE A 66 -36.19 51.74 9.40
CA PHE A 66 -34.98 51.49 10.18
C PHE A 66 -35.13 50.25 11.07
N CYS A 67 -36.27 50.10 11.75
CA CYS A 67 -36.58 48.88 12.52
C CYS A 67 -36.63 47.63 11.63
N LEU A 68 -37.31 47.68 10.49
CA LEU A 68 -37.39 46.54 9.57
C LEU A 68 -36.04 46.10 9.00
N ILE A 69 -35.08 47.02 8.82
CA ILE A 69 -33.76 46.71 8.27
C ILE A 69 -32.76 46.31 9.36
N PHE A 70 -32.73 47.01 10.49
CA PHE A 70 -31.71 46.83 11.53
C PHE A 70 -32.08 45.81 12.61
N VAL A 71 -33.37 45.59 12.92
CA VAL A 71 -33.75 44.58 13.94
C VAL A 71 -33.34 43.17 13.50
N PRO A 72 -33.56 42.73 12.24
CA PRO A 72 -33.07 41.42 11.78
C PRO A 72 -31.54 41.29 11.81
N GLN A 73 -30.80 42.38 11.53
CA GLN A 73 -29.33 42.37 11.58
C GLN A 73 -28.80 42.32 13.03
N LEU A 74 -29.48 43.00 13.96
CA LEU A 74 -29.12 42.97 15.39
C LEU A 74 -29.41 41.58 15.99
N SER A 75 -30.56 40.97 15.68
CA SER A 75 -30.87 39.61 16.16
C SER A 75 -29.89 38.58 15.61
N ALA A 76 -29.60 38.59 14.29
CA ALA A 76 -28.61 37.69 13.68
C ALA A 76 -27.22 37.82 14.34
N SER A 77 -26.76 39.05 14.61
CA SER A 77 -25.47 39.28 15.27
C SER A 77 -25.43 38.84 16.74
N SER A 78 -26.59 38.71 17.39
CA SER A 78 -26.70 38.19 18.75
C SER A 78 -26.73 36.66 18.77
N GLU A 79 -27.36 36.03 17.79
CA GLU A 79 -27.38 34.58 17.61
C GLU A 79 -25.97 34.05 17.27
N GLU A 80 -25.30 34.61 16.25
CA GLU A 80 -23.94 34.22 15.85
C GLU A 80 -22.93 34.28 17.02
N ASN A 81 -23.05 35.29 17.89
CA ASN A 81 -22.25 35.45 19.10
C ASN A 81 -22.56 34.38 20.16
N ASN A 82 -23.83 33.96 20.29
CA ASN A 82 -24.23 32.89 21.19
C ASN A 82 -23.80 31.51 20.68
N GLN A 83 -23.91 31.24 19.37
CA GLN A 83 -23.40 30.01 18.75
C GLN A 83 -21.89 29.88 18.95
N THR A 84 -21.13 30.94 18.66
CA THR A 84 -19.67 30.96 18.85
C THR A 84 -19.28 30.69 20.32
N LYS A 85 -20.02 31.24 21.29
CA LYS A 85 -19.81 30.97 22.73
C LYS A 85 -20.14 29.52 23.11
N LEU A 86 -21.26 28.98 22.62
CA LEU A 86 -21.67 27.60 22.86
C LEU A 86 -20.60 26.65 22.33
N GLN A 87 -20.21 26.80 21.06
CA GLN A 87 -19.17 26.00 20.41
C GLN A 87 -17.83 26.08 21.17
N ALA A 88 -17.40 27.28 21.60
CA ALA A 88 -16.16 27.43 22.38
C ALA A 88 -16.23 26.72 23.74
N LYS A 89 -17.39 26.75 24.42
CA LYS A 89 -17.60 26.08 25.70
C LYS A 89 -17.65 24.56 25.54
N VAL A 90 -18.39 24.06 24.54
CA VAL A 90 -18.42 22.63 24.16
C VAL A 90 -17.02 22.10 23.85
N ASN A 91 -16.26 22.82 23.00
CA ASN A 91 -14.88 22.47 22.65
C ASN A 91 -13.93 22.46 23.85
N THR A 92 -14.24 23.20 24.92
CA THR A 92 -13.45 23.16 26.16
C THR A 92 -13.66 21.84 26.90
N TYR A 93 -14.91 21.43 27.13
CA TYR A 93 -15.24 20.15 27.77
C TYR A 93 -14.77 18.95 26.95
N LEU A 94 -14.96 18.96 25.62
CA LEU A 94 -14.52 17.87 24.74
C LEU A 94 -12.99 17.68 24.77
N LYS A 95 -12.21 18.77 24.85
CA LYS A 95 -10.74 18.69 24.99
C LYS A 95 -10.28 18.16 26.36
N GLN A 96 -11.16 18.23 27.36
CA GLN A 96 -10.88 17.79 28.73
C GLN A 96 -11.50 16.41 29.04
N ASN A 97 -12.14 15.77 28.05
CA ASN A 97 -12.90 14.52 28.20
C ASN A 97 -14.02 14.59 29.27
N GLN A 98 -14.52 15.80 29.54
CA GLN A 98 -15.57 16.06 30.55
C GLN A 98 -16.96 15.88 29.94
N TYR A 99 -17.27 14.64 29.54
CA TYR A 99 -18.50 14.35 28.80
C TYR A 99 -19.75 14.44 29.68
N ALA A 100 -19.68 14.03 30.95
CA ALA A 100 -20.82 14.12 31.86
C ALA A 100 -21.18 15.59 32.15
N GLU A 101 -20.18 16.41 32.49
CA GLU A 101 -20.35 17.83 32.75
C GLU A 101 -20.78 18.62 31.50
N LEU A 102 -20.41 18.13 30.31
CA LEU A 102 -20.92 18.64 29.03
C LEU A 102 -22.42 18.31 28.84
N LEU A 103 -22.86 17.10 29.16
CA LEU A 103 -24.27 16.72 29.09
C LEU A 103 -25.10 17.52 30.09
N ASP A 104 -24.66 17.65 31.33
CA ASP A 104 -25.31 18.49 32.35
C ASP A 104 -25.40 19.95 31.90
N TYR A 105 -24.30 20.50 31.36
CA TYR A 105 -24.26 21.85 30.81
C TYR A 105 -25.27 22.03 29.67
N LEU A 106 -25.32 21.11 28.70
CA LEU A 106 -26.23 21.18 27.55
C LEU A 106 -27.70 21.04 27.99
N ASN A 107 -28.00 20.15 28.94
CA ASN A 107 -29.33 19.99 29.53
C ASN A 107 -29.76 21.22 30.36
N SER A 108 -28.80 21.97 30.94
CA SER A 108 -29.08 23.19 31.72
C SER A 108 -29.44 24.42 30.88
N LEU A 109 -29.35 24.33 29.53
CA LEU A 109 -29.73 25.42 28.63
C LEU A 109 -31.26 25.48 28.47
N GLU A 110 -31.95 25.93 29.52
CA GLU A 110 -33.41 26.07 29.53
C GLU A 110 -33.94 26.82 28.30
N GLY A 111 -34.96 26.24 27.65
CA GLY A 111 -35.61 26.82 26.46
C GLY A 111 -34.86 26.61 25.14
N ALA A 112 -33.68 25.96 25.15
CA ALA A 112 -32.87 25.75 23.96
C ALA A 112 -33.08 24.36 23.32
N GLU A 113 -34.26 24.10 22.75
CA GLU A 113 -34.40 23.14 21.63
C GLU A 113 -33.84 23.76 20.32
N THR A 114 -32.67 24.39 20.41
CA THR A 114 -31.97 24.86 19.21
C THR A 114 -31.38 23.65 18.51
N LYS A 115 -31.41 23.66 17.18
CA LYS A 115 -30.85 22.58 16.34
C LYS A 115 -29.38 22.27 16.69
N GLU A 116 -28.66 23.29 17.16
CA GLU A 116 -27.25 23.19 17.53
C GLU A 116 -27.01 22.62 18.95
N SER A 117 -27.85 22.94 19.95
CA SER A 117 -27.78 22.26 21.25
C SER A 117 -28.13 20.78 21.13
N SER A 118 -29.15 20.42 20.33
CA SER A 118 -29.46 19.02 20.02
C SER A 118 -28.30 18.30 19.30
N TYR A 119 -27.61 18.99 18.38
CA TYR A 119 -26.40 18.46 17.74
C TYR A 119 -25.28 18.14 18.75
N TYR A 120 -24.93 19.11 19.61
CA TYR A 120 -23.89 18.90 20.61
C TYR A 120 -24.29 17.85 21.66
N LEU A 121 -25.59 17.70 21.98
CA LEU A 121 -26.08 16.67 22.90
C LEU A 121 -25.86 15.26 22.33
N VAL A 122 -26.18 15.03 21.07
CA VAL A 122 -25.89 13.76 20.36
C VAL A 122 -24.40 13.50 20.28
N LEU A 123 -23.60 14.49 19.88
CA LEU A 123 -22.15 14.37 19.81
C LEU A 123 -21.54 14.03 21.17
N ALA A 124 -22.00 14.68 22.25
CA ALA A 124 -21.54 14.42 23.60
C ALA A 124 -21.90 13.00 24.07
N LYS A 125 -23.12 12.52 23.82
CA LYS A 125 -23.55 11.15 24.16
C LYS A 125 -22.72 10.10 23.43
N SER A 126 -22.56 10.23 22.11
CA SER A 126 -21.76 9.30 21.31
C SER A 126 -20.29 9.26 21.75
N LEU A 127 -19.65 10.42 21.94
CA LEU A 127 -18.26 10.48 22.39
C LEU A 127 -18.08 10.00 23.83
N PHE A 128 -19.12 10.11 24.68
CA PHE A 128 -19.08 9.55 26.03
C PHE A 128 -19.10 8.01 25.98
N LEU A 129 -19.94 7.39 25.13
CA LEU A 129 -19.93 5.94 24.93
C LEU A 129 -18.58 5.45 24.42
N ASP A 130 -18.06 6.08 23.35
CA ASP A 130 -16.74 5.76 22.79
C ASP A 130 -15.61 5.92 23.84
N TYR A 131 -15.70 6.89 24.75
CA TYR A 131 -14.78 7.06 25.87
C TYR A 131 -14.94 5.96 26.93
N LEU A 132 -16.16 5.61 27.33
CA LEU A 132 -16.42 4.57 28.32
C LEU A 132 -15.93 3.21 27.84
N GLU A 133 -16.20 2.87 26.58
CA GLU A 133 -15.72 1.65 25.91
C GLU A 133 -14.18 1.61 25.88
N LYS A 134 -13.53 2.67 25.38
CA LYS A 134 -12.07 2.75 25.27
C LYS A 134 -11.32 2.66 26.61
N ASN A 135 -11.97 3.03 27.73
CA ASN A 135 -11.39 2.95 29.07
C ASN A 135 -11.93 1.75 29.88
N GLU A 136 -12.61 0.80 29.22
CA GLU A 136 -13.15 -0.43 29.83
C GLU A 136 -14.12 -0.17 31.01
N LEU A 137 -14.83 0.96 30.98
CA LEU A 137 -15.76 1.40 32.03
C LEU A 137 -17.15 0.77 31.85
N TRP A 138 -17.18 -0.56 31.77
CA TRP A 138 -18.31 -1.35 31.28
C TRP A 138 -19.63 -1.14 32.04
N GLU A 139 -19.62 -1.01 33.36
CA GLU A 139 -20.82 -0.75 34.17
C GLU A 139 -21.54 0.52 33.68
N LYS A 140 -20.82 1.65 33.65
CA LYS A 140 -21.33 2.93 33.13
C LYS A 140 -21.68 2.87 31.65
N TYR A 141 -20.93 2.11 30.85
CA TYR A 141 -21.25 1.92 29.43
C TYR A 141 -22.63 1.26 29.26
N TYR A 142 -22.87 0.12 29.91
CA TYR A 142 -24.13 -0.61 29.79
C TYR A 142 -25.33 0.11 30.42
N ASP A 143 -25.11 0.87 31.51
CA ASP A 143 -26.15 1.72 32.10
C ASP A 143 -26.67 2.81 31.14
N ASN A 144 -25.81 3.30 30.23
CA ASN A 144 -26.09 4.46 29.38
C ASN A 144 -26.38 4.11 27.91
N VAL A 145 -25.72 3.08 27.34
CA VAL A 145 -25.71 2.79 25.89
C VAL A 145 -27.10 2.75 25.28
N LYS A 146 -28.02 1.97 25.85
CA LYS A 146 -29.39 1.82 25.33
C LYS A 146 -30.20 3.12 25.36
N THR A 147 -30.05 3.91 26.44
CA THR A 147 -30.75 5.18 26.59
C THR A 147 -30.21 6.19 25.59
N PHE A 148 -28.88 6.31 25.51
CA PHE A 148 -28.21 7.25 24.62
C PHE A 148 -28.43 6.89 23.15
N ASP A 149 -28.32 5.62 22.75
CA ASP A 149 -28.52 5.20 21.36
C ASP A 149 -29.96 5.49 20.88
N ALA A 150 -30.97 5.21 21.71
CA ALA A 150 -32.36 5.59 21.42
C ALA A 150 -32.56 7.12 21.26
N GLU A 151 -31.91 7.93 22.10
CA GLU A 151 -31.95 9.40 22.02
C GLU A 151 -31.19 9.94 20.80
N ILE A 152 -30.02 9.38 20.49
CA ILE A 152 -29.22 9.70 19.29
C ILE A 152 -30.05 9.45 18.02
N ILE A 153 -30.69 8.28 17.93
CA ILE A 153 -31.58 7.90 16.83
C ILE A 153 -32.78 8.85 16.73
N ALA A 154 -33.39 9.24 17.86
CA ALA A 154 -34.53 10.17 17.88
C ALA A 154 -34.14 11.57 17.39
N SER A 155 -33.02 12.13 17.87
CA SER A 155 -32.51 13.43 17.44
C SER A 155 -32.08 13.45 15.97
N ALA A 156 -31.47 12.37 15.46
CA ALA A 156 -31.11 12.28 14.04
C ALA A 156 -32.34 12.27 13.11
N LYS A 157 -33.43 11.58 13.51
CA LYS A 157 -34.71 11.60 12.77
C LYS A 157 -35.34 12.99 12.73
N GLN A 158 -35.28 13.75 13.82
CA GLN A 158 -35.73 15.15 13.82
C GLN A 158 -34.91 16.02 12.84
N ALA A 159 -33.60 15.77 12.77
CA ALA A 159 -32.69 16.50 11.89
C ALA A 159 -32.87 16.22 10.39
N GLU A 160 -33.52 15.12 9.99
CA GLU A 160 -33.84 14.84 8.57
C GLU A 160 -34.64 15.96 7.90
N THR A 161 -35.45 16.68 8.68
CA THR A 161 -36.24 17.83 8.20
C THR A 161 -35.40 19.06 7.84
N ILE A 162 -34.11 19.07 8.17
CA ILE A 162 -33.23 20.24 8.09
C ILE A 162 -31.94 19.84 7.37
N PHE A 163 -31.74 20.37 6.18
CA PHE A 163 -30.52 20.11 5.41
C PHE A 163 -29.36 21.00 5.88
N SER A 164 -28.43 20.45 6.67
CA SER A 164 -27.24 21.16 7.18
C SER A 164 -26.03 20.23 7.32
N GLU A 165 -24.85 20.79 7.59
CA GLU A 165 -23.64 19.98 7.85
C GLU A 165 -23.80 19.12 9.11
N GLN A 166 -24.44 19.68 10.16
CA GLN A 166 -24.72 18.99 11.42
C GLN A 166 -25.61 17.77 11.20
N SER A 167 -26.57 17.83 10.27
CA SER A 167 -27.46 16.70 9.96
C SER A 167 -26.71 15.49 9.40
N VAL A 168 -25.64 15.70 8.64
CA VAL A 168 -24.77 14.62 8.13
C VAL A 168 -24.05 13.92 9.28
N ASP A 169 -23.47 14.67 10.23
CA ASP A 169 -22.85 14.08 11.42
C ASP A 169 -23.88 13.39 12.33
N LEU A 170 -25.11 13.90 12.44
CA LEU A 170 -26.18 13.25 13.21
C LEU A 170 -26.59 11.90 12.62
N GLN A 171 -26.74 11.82 11.31
CA GLN A 171 -27.07 10.57 10.62
C GLN A 171 -25.93 9.54 10.72
N TYR A 172 -24.67 10.00 10.70
CA TYR A 172 -23.52 9.15 11.03
C TYR A 172 -23.61 8.56 12.44
N TRP A 173 -23.90 9.39 13.46
CA TRP A 173 -24.01 8.91 14.84
C TRP A 173 -25.21 7.97 15.04
N ALA A 174 -26.34 8.22 14.36
CA ALA A 174 -27.48 7.30 14.39
C ALA A 174 -27.19 5.97 13.69
N TRP A 175 -26.44 5.96 12.59
CA TRP A 175 -25.93 4.71 12.01
C TRP A 175 -25.06 3.93 13.01
N LYS A 176 -24.14 4.61 13.70
CA LYS A 176 -23.28 3.99 14.74
C LYS A 176 -24.09 3.42 15.92
N ALA A 177 -25.13 4.15 16.36
CA ALA A 177 -26.07 3.68 17.38
C ALA A 177 -26.80 2.40 16.93
N TYR A 178 -27.41 2.41 15.74
CA TYR A 178 -28.06 1.21 15.19
C TYR A 178 -27.09 0.03 14.99
N LEU A 179 -25.82 0.30 14.66
CA LEU A 179 -24.79 -0.74 14.52
C LEU A 179 -24.45 -1.39 15.86
N ARG A 180 -24.42 -0.63 16.97
CA ARG A 180 -24.23 -1.15 18.34
C ARG A 180 -25.40 -2.01 18.83
N GLU A 181 -26.63 -1.67 18.44
CA GLU A 181 -27.83 -2.46 18.80
C GLU A 181 -27.97 -3.76 17.98
N GLU A 182 -27.03 -4.05 17.06
CA GLU A 182 -27.13 -5.13 16.05
C GLU A 182 -28.44 -5.08 15.23
N ASP A 183 -29.00 -3.88 15.05
CA ASP A 183 -30.32 -3.70 14.46
C ASP A 183 -30.31 -3.93 12.94
N ASN A 184 -31.33 -4.61 12.43
CA ASN A 184 -31.62 -4.72 11.00
C ASN A 184 -31.73 -3.34 10.33
N PHE A 185 -32.11 -2.29 11.06
CA PHE A 185 -32.14 -0.91 10.58
C PHE A 185 -30.75 -0.28 10.37
N ALA A 186 -29.65 -0.82 10.92
CA ALA A 186 -28.30 -0.27 10.73
C ALA A 186 -27.93 -0.13 9.25
N ARG A 187 -28.29 -1.12 8.43
CA ARG A 187 -28.07 -1.09 6.98
C ARG A 187 -28.86 0.01 6.27
N GLN A 188 -30.07 0.32 6.75
CA GLN A 188 -30.90 1.41 6.23
C GLN A 188 -30.35 2.77 6.67
N ALA A 189 -30.00 2.91 7.95
CA ALA A 189 -29.40 4.12 8.52
C ALA A 189 -28.10 4.48 7.79
N PHE A 190 -27.24 3.50 7.49
CA PHE A 190 -26.04 3.72 6.66
C PHE A 190 -26.38 4.30 5.28
N ASN A 191 -27.37 3.73 4.58
CA ASN A 191 -27.74 4.19 3.25
C ASN A 191 -28.33 5.61 3.29
N ASN A 192 -29.15 5.94 4.30
CA ASN A 192 -29.68 7.28 4.53
C ASN A 192 -28.55 8.29 4.79
N PHE A 193 -27.63 7.94 5.69
CA PHE A 193 -26.44 8.74 6.00
C PHE A 193 -25.61 9.03 4.74
N VAL A 194 -25.28 7.99 3.97
CA VAL A 194 -24.48 8.12 2.74
C VAL A 194 -25.20 8.95 1.68
N ALA A 195 -26.52 8.77 1.51
CA ALA A 195 -27.30 9.61 0.60
C ALA A 195 -27.27 11.09 1.00
N MET A 196 -27.45 11.39 2.30
CA MET A 196 -27.38 12.76 2.82
C MET A 196 -25.98 13.35 2.68
N LEU A 197 -24.92 12.57 2.93
CA LEU A 197 -23.53 13.00 2.71
C LEU A 197 -23.29 13.35 1.23
N ILE A 198 -23.67 12.49 0.27
CA ILE A 198 -23.51 12.75 -1.17
C ILE A 198 -24.29 14.00 -1.59
N GLU A 199 -25.51 14.18 -1.08
CA GLU A 199 -26.31 15.38 -1.38
C GLU A 199 -25.65 16.64 -0.80
N PHE A 200 -25.14 16.57 0.43
CA PHE A 200 -24.46 17.68 1.10
C PHE A 200 -23.19 18.10 0.36
N THR A 201 -22.31 17.14 0.03
CA THR A 201 -21.05 17.45 -0.67
C THR A 201 -21.31 17.92 -2.09
N SER A 202 -22.33 17.37 -2.78
CA SER A 202 -22.74 17.81 -4.11
C SER A 202 -23.25 19.26 -4.14
N LYS A 203 -24.03 19.69 -3.13
CA LYS A 203 -24.56 21.07 -3.08
C LYS A 203 -23.52 22.10 -2.66
N ASN A 204 -22.58 21.74 -1.78
CA ASN A 204 -21.59 22.66 -1.23
C ASN A 204 -20.21 22.58 -1.91
N ALA A 205 -20.00 21.65 -2.85
CA ALA A 205 -18.71 21.30 -3.45
C ALA A 205 -17.62 20.90 -2.41
N ASP A 206 -18.01 20.51 -1.21
CA ASP A 206 -17.11 20.17 -0.10
C ASP A 206 -16.74 18.67 -0.14
N ALA A 207 -15.72 18.33 -0.93
CA ALA A 207 -15.10 17.01 -0.88
C ALA A 207 -14.46 16.73 0.51
N GLY A 208 -14.04 17.76 1.24
CA GLY A 208 -13.38 17.65 2.54
C GLY A 208 -14.26 17.05 3.63
N LYS A 209 -15.58 17.32 3.63
CA LYS A 209 -16.53 16.63 4.53
C LYS A 209 -16.55 15.12 4.25
N PHE A 210 -16.56 14.71 2.98
CA PHE A 210 -16.51 13.30 2.60
C PHE A 210 -15.20 12.64 3.07
N LYS A 211 -14.05 13.31 2.84
CA LYS A 211 -12.72 12.84 3.29
C LYS A 211 -12.71 12.59 4.81
N LYS A 212 -13.17 13.55 5.61
CA LYS A 212 -13.26 13.44 7.09
C LYS A 212 -14.15 12.28 7.56
N VAL A 213 -15.24 11.96 6.85
CA VAL A 213 -16.07 10.79 7.18
C VAL A 213 -15.31 9.50 6.90
N ILE A 214 -14.64 9.38 5.75
CA ILE A 214 -13.85 8.19 5.41
C ILE A 214 -12.71 7.98 6.43
N GLU A 215 -12.00 9.04 6.80
CA GLU A 215 -10.96 9.03 7.87
C GLU A 215 -11.49 8.70 9.27
N ARG A 216 -12.79 8.89 9.51
CA ARG A 216 -13.46 8.54 10.78
C ARG A 216 -13.84 7.07 10.75
N MET A 217 -14.58 6.64 9.72
CA MET A 217 -14.98 5.25 9.52
C MET A 217 -13.80 4.28 9.37
N SER A 218 -12.68 4.73 8.79
CA SER A 218 -11.50 3.87 8.65
C SER A 218 -10.91 3.43 10.00
N LYS A 219 -11.05 4.26 11.03
CA LYS A 219 -10.60 3.97 12.40
C LYS A 219 -11.56 3.06 13.17
N GLU A 220 -12.75 2.79 12.62
CA GLU A 220 -13.80 1.98 13.27
C GLU A 220 -13.85 0.53 12.74
N GLY A 221 -13.08 0.19 11.70
CA GLY A 221 -12.88 -1.20 11.26
C GLY A 221 -14.05 -1.86 10.52
N ASN A 222 -15.18 -1.19 10.29
CA ASN A 222 -16.28 -1.73 9.48
C ASN A 222 -15.96 -1.63 7.97
N MET A 223 -15.26 -2.64 7.46
CA MET A 223 -14.77 -2.65 6.07
C MET A 223 -15.87 -2.75 5.02
N ALA A 224 -16.98 -3.42 5.32
CA ALA A 224 -18.08 -3.58 4.38
C ALA A 224 -18.78 -2.24 4.07
N ASP A 225 -18.93 -1.38 5.09
CA ASP A 225 -19.50 -0.05 4.92
C ASP A 225 -18.45 0.98 4.48
N LEU A 226 -17.18 0.84 4.88
CA LEU A 226 -16.07 1.63 4.33
C LEU A 226 -15.91 1.42 2.81
N TYR A 227 -15.95 0.17 2.32
CA TYR A 227 -15.95 -0.15 0.88
C TYR A 227 -17.03 0.65 0.15
N ARG A 228 -18.26 0.61 0.69
CA ARG A 228 -19.44 1.26 0.10
C ARG A 228 -19.25 2.77 0.08
N LEU A 229 -18.72 3.35 1.16
CA LEU A 229 -18.43 4.78 1.25
C LEU A 229 -17.33 5.21 0.26
N CYS A 230 -16.21 4.50 0.18
CA CYS A 230 -15.14 4.78 -0.78
C CYS A 230 -15.61 4.65 -2.24
N LYS A 231 -16.49 3.69 -2.54
CA LYS A 231 -17.12 3.56 -3.85
C LYS A 231 -18.00 4.78 -4.18
N GLN A 232 -18.84 5.22 -3.24
CA GLN A 232 -19.69 6.41 -3.42
C GLN A 232 -18.87 7.70 -3.52
N TYR A 233 -17.75 7.80 -2.79
CA TYR A 233 -16.80 8.90 -2.95
C TYR A 233 -16.20 8.93 -4.35
N LYS A 234 -15.73 7.79 -4.87
CA LYS A 234 -15.25 7.68 -6.25
C LYS A 234 -16.32 8.08 -7.27
N ASP A 235 -17.54 7.60 -7.12
CA ASP A 235 -18.66 7.94 -8.00
C ASP A 235 -19.01 9.46 -7.92
N TYR A 236 -18.86 10.08 -6.74
CA TYR A 236 -18.92 11.54 -6.53
C TYR A 236 -17.78 12.27 -7.26
N LEU A 237 -16.53 11.82 -7.13
CA LEU A 237 -15.37 12.46 -7.80
C LEU A 237 -15.50 12.49 -9.33
N VAL A 238 -15.98 11.39 -9.93
CA VAL A 238 -16.30 11.32 -11.37
C VAL A 238 -17.36 12.35 -11.74
N LYS A 239 -18.45 12.40 -10.97
CA LYS A 239 -19.58 13.31 -11.22
C LYS A 239 -19.19 14.78 -11.10
N THR A 240 -18.28 15.13 -10.19
CA THR A 240 -17.83 16.52 -9.99
C THR A 240 -16.61 16.91 -10.81
N ASN A 241 -16.02 15.97 -11.58
CA ASN A 241 -14.73 16.17 -12.26
C ASN A 241 -13.67 16.74 -11.31
N ALA A 242 -13.47 16.07 -10.18
CA ALA A 242 -12.61 16.53 -9.09
C ALA A 242 -11.12 16.57 -9.50
N GLY A 243 -10.31 17.33 -8.76
CA GLY A 243 -8.87 17.45 -9.01
C GLY A 243 -8.10 16.19 -8.62
N THR A 244 -6.85 16.09 -9.08
CA THR A 244 -5.96 14.97 -8.74
C THR A 244 -5.78 14.81 -7.22
N GLN A 245 -5.74 15.92 -6.46
CA GLN A 245 -5.64 15.94 -4.99
C GLN A 245 -6.83 15.25 -4.28
N GLU A 246 -8.03 15.24 -4.87
CA GLU A 246 -9.18 14.51 -4.33
C GLU A 246 -9.07 13.01 -4.57
N ILE A 247 -8.40 12.63 -5.66
CA ILE A 247 -8.20 11.26 -6.11
C ILE A 247 -7.03 10.63 -5.32
N GLU A 248 -5.92 11.36 -5.15
CA GLU A 248 -4.76 10.95 -4.34
C GLU A 248 -5.14 10.58 -2.90
N PHE A 249 -6.18 11.18 -2.33
CA PHE A 249 -6.70 10.82 -1.02
C PHE A 249 -7.11 9.34 -0.90
N LEU A 250 -7.68 8.74 -1.95
CA LEU A 250 -7.97 7.30 -1.96
C LEU A 250 -6.68 6.46 -1.92
N SER A 251 -5.65 6.89 -2.65
CA SER A 251 -4.32 6.25 -2.61
C SER A 251 -3.70 6.37 -1.22
N ALA A 252 -3.80 7.54 -0.55
CA ALA A 252 -3.30 7.75 0.80
C ALA A 252 -3.94 6.78 1.81
N ILE A 253 -5.28 6.66 1.84
CA ILE A 253 -5.95 5.72 2.74
C ILE A 253 -5.59 4.26 2.41
N ALA A 254 -5.52 3.91 1.12
CA ALA A 254 -5.12 2.57 0.70
C ALA A 254 -3.66 2.25 1.11
N ASN A 255 -2.76 3.24 1.08
CA ASN A 255 -1.40 3.12 1.62
C ASN A 255 -1.41 2.89 3.13
N ASP A 256 -2.20 3.64 3.90
CA ASP A 256 -2.26 3.50 5.35
C ASP A 256 -2.67 2.07 5.75
N TYR A 257 -3.77 1.55 5.19
CA TYR A 257 -4.19 0.16 5.43
C TYR A 257 -3.16 -0.86 4.98
N PHE A 258 -2.54 -0.66 3.82
CA PHE A 258 -1.48 -1.51 3.33
C PHE A 258 -0.29 -1.58 4.32
N MET A 259 0.10 -0.43 4.90
CA MET A 259 1.16 -0.33 5.90
C MET A 259 0.75 -0.91 7.26
N TYR A 260 -0.53 -0.88 7.62
CA TYR A 260 -1.10 -1.58 8.78
C TYR A 260 -1.37 -3.08 8.53
N ASN A 261 -0.98 -3.60 7.36
CA ASN A 261 -1.18 -4.99 6.95
C ASN A 261 -2.66 -5.42 6.80
N ASP A 262 -3.54 -4.48 6.53
CA ASP A 262 -4.95 -4.71 6.22
C ASP A 262 -5.11 -4.75 4.70
N ILE A 263 -4.67 -5.86 4.12
CA ILE A 263 -4.45 -5.96 2.68
C ILE A 263 -5.78 -5.98 1.92
N ASP A 264 -6.81 -6.67 2.44
CA ASP A 264 -8.14 -6.72 1.82
C ASP A 264 -8.76 -5.32 1.70
N THR A 265 -8.66 -4.50 2.75
CA THR A 265 -9.15 -3.12 2.75
C THR A 265 -8.32 -2.24 1.82
N ALA A 266 -7.00 -2.42 1.78
CA ALA A 266 -6.14 -1.72 0.83
C ALA A 266 -6.52 -2.03 -0.63
N VAL A 267 -6.70 -3.32 -1.00
CA VAL A 267 -7.15 -3.75 -2.34
C VAL A 267 -8.47 -3.06 -2.70
N VAL A 268 -9.45 -3.10 -1.78
CA VAL A 268 -10.77 -2.48 -1.93
C VAL A 268 -10.71 -0.99 -2.30
N ILE A 269 -9.86 -0.23 -1.62
CA ILE A 269 -9.74 1.22 -1.83
C ILE A 269 -8.89 1.50 -3.08
N TYR A 270 -7.82 0.74 -3.33
CA TYR A 270 -7.05 0.81 -4.57
C TYR A 270 -7.89 0.46 -5.80
N GLU A 271 -8.83 -0.49 -5.74
CA GLU A 271 -9.76 -0.75 -6.85
C GLU A 271 -10.56 0.50 -7.20
N GLN A 272 -10.94 1.34 -6.23
CA GLN A 272 -11.62 2.61 -6.52
C GLN A 272 -10.65 3.66 -7.11
N TYR A 273 -9.43 3.77 -6.57
CA TYR A 273 -8.41 4.70 -7.07
C TYR A 273 -7.94 4.37 -8.50
N VAL A 274 -7.57 3.11 -8.75
CA VAL A 274 -7.08 2.60 -10.05
C VAL A 274 -8.02 2.94 -11.19
N ASN A 275 -9.34 2.81 -10.98
CA ASN A 275 -10.36 3.13 -11.98
C ASN A 275 -10.40 4.62 -12.37
N LEU A 276 -9.88 5.54 -11.54
CA LEU A 276 -9.82 6.97 -11.83
C LEU A 276 -8.52 7.39 -12.53
N VAL A 277 -7.45 6.61 -12.40
CA VAL A 277 -6.11 7.02 -12.83
C VAL A 277 -5.99 7.30 -14.35
N PRO A 278 -6.51 6.47 -15.28
CA PRO A 278 -6.37 6.74 -16.71
C PRO A 278 -7.08 8.01 -17.20
N ASP A 279 -8.19 8.38 -16.54
CA ASP A 279 -9.03 9.51 -16.96
C ASP A 279 -8.55 10.85 -16.38
N ASN A 280 -7.73 10.81 -15.32
CA ASN A 280 -7.33 12.01 -14.55
C ASN A 280 -5.82 12.32 -14.57
N TYR A 281 -5.00 11.46 -15.20
CA TYR A 281 -3.55 11.66 -15.29
C TYR A 281 -3.05 11.47 -16.74
N PRO A 282 -1.99 12.18 -17.17
CA PRO A 282 -1.30 11.90 -18.43
C PRO A 282 -0.89 10.44 -18.54
N LYS A 283 -0.92 9.87 -19.76
CA LYS A 283 -0.68 8.43 -20.01
C LYS A 283 0.57 7.86 -19.31
N ASP A 284 1.68 8.59 -19.36
CA ASP A 284 2.96 8.14 -18.77
C ASP A 284 2.99 8.23 -17.24
N GLU A 285 2.18 9.11 -16.65
CA GLU A 285 2.01 9.25 -15.21
C GLU A 285 1.02 8.22 -14.67
N ALA A 286 -0.12 8.05 -15.36
CA ALA A 286 -1.06 6.95 -15.13
C ALA A 286 -0.36 5.59 -15.16
N TYR A 287 0.53 5.35 -16.13
CA TYR A 287 1.38 4.15 -16.19
C TYR A 287 2.22 3.97 -14.91
N LYS A 288 2.98 4.99 -14.51
CA LYS A 288 3.85 4.93 -13.31
C LYS A 288 3.04 4.67 -12.05
N ILE A 289 1.91 5.34 -11.87
CA ILE A 289 1.01 5.16 -10.73
C ILE A 289 0.51 3.71 -10.68
N LEU A 290 -0.09 3.21 -11.76
CA LEU A 290 -0.66 1.87 -11.81
C LEU A 290 0.40 0.78 -11.60
N ILE A 291 1.56 0.88 -12.25
CA ILE A 291 2.68 -0.05 -12.06
C ILE A 291 3.21 -0.01 -10.62
N SER A 292 3.29 1.17 -10.00
CA SER A 292 3.73 1.29 -8.59
C SER A 292 2.77 0.61 -7.61
N ILE A 293 1.47 0.54 -7.93
CA ILE A 293 0.50 -0.22 -7.13
C ILE A 293 0.65 -1.71 -7.44
N ALA A 294 0.75 -2.13 -8.71
CA ALA A 294 0.95 -3.55 -9.03
C ALA A 294 2.24 -4.12 -8.39
N ASP A 295 3.33 -3.34 -8.36
CA ASP A 295 4.57 -3.67 -7.64
C ASP A 295 4.31 -3.94 -6.14
N LYS A 296 3.42 -3.18 -5.48
CA LYS A 296 3.02 -3.41 -4.08
C LYS A 296 2.22 -4.68 -3.83
N PHE A 297 1.64 -5.31 -4.85
CA PHE A 297 0.83 -6.52 -4.66
C PHE A 297 1.52 -7.78 -5.19
N ARG A 298 2.46 -7.64 -6.13
CA ARG A 298 3.27 -8.76 -6.65
C ARG A 298 4.33 -9.26 -5.66
N ASP A 299 5.03 -8.36 -4.97
CA ASP A 299 6.35 -8.69 -4.39
C ASP A 299 6.36 -9.21 -2.94
N TYR A 300 5.19 -9.56 -2.38
CA TYR A 300 5.07 -9.82 -0.95
C TYR A 300 5.34 -11.27 -0.59
N SER A 301 6.57 -11.46 -0.13
CA SER A 301 7.11 -12.76 0.21
C SER A 301 6.40 -13.42 1.40
N PHE A 302 5.75 -12.64 2.28
CA PHE A 302 5.21 -13.12 3.57
C PHE A 302 3.70 -13.40 3.59
N TRP A 303 2.94 -12.99 2.57
CA TRP A 303 1.47 -12.91 2.62
C TRP A 303 0.78 -13.89 1.65
N PRO A 304 -0.54 -14.14 1.79
CA PRO A 304 -1.27 -15.08 0.93
C PRO A 304 -1.13 -14.78 -0.57
N ALA A 305 -1.35 -15.81 -1.39
CA ALA A 305 -1.23 -15.75 -2.84
C ALA A 305 -2.20 -14.73 -3.49
N ASP A 306 -3.29 -14.45 -2.79
CA ASP A 306 -4.44 -13.64 -3.19
C ASP A 306 -4.02 -12.21 -3.62
N ASN A 307 -2.91 -11.68 -3.08
CA ASN A 307 -2.34 -10.39 -3.47
C ASN A 307 -1.91 -10.35 -4.95
N SER A 308 -1.34 -11.44 -5.47
CA SER A 308 -0.88 -11.52 -6.86
C SER A 308 -2.04 -11.43 -7.86
N GLU A 309 -3.26 -11.85 -7.49
CA GLU A 309 -4.44 -11.67 -8.33
C GLU A 309 -4.75 -10.18 -8.53
N PHE A 310 -4.60 -9.36 -7.49
CA PHE A 310 -4.80 -7.92 -7.61
C PHE A 310 -3.71 -7.24 -8.44
N ALA A 311 -2.45 -7.68 -8.32
CA ALA A 311 -1.39 -7.24 -9.22
C ALA A 311 -1.72 -7.53 -10.70
N GLU A 312 -2.22 -8.74 -11.03
CA GLU A 312 -2.61 -9.07 -12.41
C GLU A 312 -3.86 -8.32 -12.88
N LYS A 313 -4.86 -8.08 -12.02
CA LYS A 313 -5.99 -7.18 -12.34
C LYS A 313 -5.50 -5.80 -12.78
N ILE A 314 -4.52 -5.23 -12.08
CA ILE A 314 -3.93 -3.93 -12.45
C ILE A 314 -3.13 -4.05 -13.76
N TYR A 315 -2.35 -5.12 -13.95
CA TYR A 315 -1.61 -5.30 -15.21
C TYR A 315 -2.52 -5.46 -16.43
N LEU A 316 -3.62 -6.21 -16.31
CA LEU A 316 -4.66 -6.33 -17.34
C LEU A 316 -5.31 -4.97 -17.64
N PHE A 317 -5.52 -4.14 -16.60
CA PHE A 317 -6.04 -2.79 -16.75
C PHE A 317 -5.05 -1.85 -17.48
N VAL A 318 -3.76 -1.88 -17.11
CA VAL A 318 -2.68 -1.17 -17.82
C VAL A 318 -2.59 -1.62 -19.29
N GLU A 319 -2.64 -2.93 -19.56
CA GLU A 319 -2.66 -3.46 -20.92
C GLU A 319 -3.88 -2.97 -21.71
N LYS A 320 -5.08 -3.00 -21.12
CA LYS A 320 -6.32 -2.56 -21.75
C LYS A 320 -6.32 -1.06 -22.08
N CYS A 321 -5.86 -0.22 -21.15
CA CYS A 321 -5.91 1.24 -21.29
C CYS A 321 -4.72 1.80 -22.08
N LEU A 322 -3.53 1.22 -21.93
CA LEU A 322 -2.27 1.80 -22.43
C LEU A 322 -1.59 0.96 -23.51
N GLY A 323 -1.99 -0.30 -23.68
CA GLY A 323 -1.43 -1.28 -24.62
C GLY A 323 -0.24 -2.06 -24.05
N LEU A 324 -0.13 -3.35 -24.38
CA LEU A 324 0.95 -4.23 -23.89
C LEU A 324 2.37 -3.72 -24.25
N ASP A 325 2.51 -2.87 -25.25
CA ASP A 325 3.81 -2.31 -25.63
C ASP A 325 4.28 -1.15 -24.76
N SER A 326 3.39 -0.57 -23.94
CA SER A 326 3.74 0.41 -22.89
C SER A 326 4.61 -0.18 -21.78
N PHE A 327 4.58 -1.52 -21.61
CA PHE A 327 5.36 -2.19 -20.58
C PHE A 327 6.87 -2.06 -20.84
N THR A 328 7.59 -1.58 -19.82
CA THR A 328 9.06 -1.59 -19.79
C THR A 328 9.62 -3.01 -19.74
N GLU A 329 10.94 -3.14 -19.84
CA GLU A 329 11.65 -4.41 -19.65
C GLU A 329 11.25 -5.08 -18.33
N PHE A 330 11.47 -4.38 -17.21
CA PHE A 330 11.19 -4.92 -15.88
C PHE A 330 9.71 -5.28 -15.70
N ASP A 331 8.80 -4.40 -16.14
CA ASP A 331 7.38 -4.55 -15.84
C ASP A 331 6.76 -5.71 -16.64
N LEU A 332 7.19 -5.94 -17.90
CA LEU A 332 6.76 -7.10 -18.69
C LEU A 332 7.29 -8.42 -18.10
N PHE A 333 8.56 -8.44 -17.69
CA PHE A 333 9.17 -9.60 -17.04
C PHE A 333 8.48 -9.95 -15.72
N ALA A 334 8.20 -8.93 -14.90
CA ALA A 334 7.67 -9.12 -13.56
C ALA A 334 6.17 -9.47 -13.58
N ARG A 335 5.41 -9.00 -14.58
CA ARG A 335 4.07 -9.52 -14.86
C ARG A 335 4.09 -11.01 -15.24
N ALA A 336 5.01 -11.42 -16.11
CA ALA A 336 5.16 -12.83 -16.45
C ALA A 336 5.49 -13.70 -15.22
N ALA A 337 6.28 -13.17 -14.28
CA ALA A 337 6.56 -13.84 -12.99
C ALA A 337 5.34 -13.91 -12.08
N ASN A 338 4.50 -12.88 -12.07
CA ASN A 338 3.23 -12.87 -11.32
C ASN A 338 2.27 -13.94 -11.85
N LEU A 339 2.17 -14.11 -13.18
CA LEU A 339 1.36 -15.16 -13.80
C LEU A 339 1.94 -16.57 -13.60
N GLU A 340 3.27 -16.72 -13.56
CA GLU A 340 3.91 -17.99 -13.19
C GLU A 340 3.54 -18.39 -11.75
N PHE A 341 3.50 -17.41 -10.83
CA PHE A 341 3.09 -17.59 -9.45
C PHE A 341 1.59 -17.90 -9.29
N LEU A 342 0.72 -17.24 -10.08
CA LEU A 342 -0.72 -17.54 -10.18
C LEU A 342 -1.02 -18.86 -10.93
N GLU A 343 0.01 -19.62 -11.29
CA GLU A 343 -0.09 -20.91 -11.97
C GLU A 343 -0.67 -20.86 -13.41
N ASP A 344 -0.87 -19.66 -13.98
CA ASP A 344 -1.17 -19.47 -15.42
C ASP A 344 0.12 -19.53 -16.25
N TYR A 345 0.69 -20.73 -16.31
CA TYR A 345 1.91 -20.99 -17.07
C TYR A 345 1.76 -20.70 -18.56
N GLN A 346 0.54 -20.77 -19.12
CA GLN A 346 0.31 -20.52 -20.55
C GLN A 346 0.41 -19.03 -20.88
N THR A 347 -0.14 -18.16 -20.04
CA THR A 347 -0.02 -16.70 -20.22
C THR A 347 1.36 -16.21 -19.79
N ALA A 348 1.92 -16.72 -18.69
CA ALA A 348 3.30 -16.45 -18.29
C ALA A 348 4.30 -16.77 -19.41
N LEU A 349 4.16 -17.94 -20.04
CA LEU A 349 4.98 -18.38 -21.18
C LEU A 349 4.87 -17.45 -22.40
N LYS A 350 3.66 -16.98 -22.74
CA LYS A 350 3.45 -16.01 -23.82
C LYS A 350 4.18 -14.69 -23.52
N LEU A 351 4.05 -14.17 -22.30
CA LEU A 351 4.70 -12.93 -21.90
C LEU A 351 6.23 -13.07 -21.82
N TYR A 352 6.77 -14.16 -21.28
CA TYR A 352 8.22 -14.40 -21.29
C TYR A 352 8.78 -14.54 -22.70
N LYS A 353 8.05 -15.16 -23.63
CA LYS A 353 8.47 -15.18 -25.05
C LYS A 353 8.42 -13.80 -25.69
N LYS A 354 7.39 -12.99 -25.41
CA LYS A 354 7.33 -11.59 -25.87
C LYS A 354 8.50 -10.78 -25.29
N PHE A 355 8.82 -10.98 -24.02
CA PHE A 355 9.96 -10.37 -23.34
C PHE A 355 11.29 -10.73 -24.03
N ILE A 356 11.56 -12.02 -24.23
CA ILE A 356 12.76 -12.53 -24.91
C ILE A 356 12.92 -11.94 -26.32
N GLY A 357 11.80 -11.77 -27.05
CA GLY A 357 11.81 -11.16 -28.39
C GLY A 357 11.94 -9.63 -28.41
N LYS A 358 11.40 -8.92 -27.38
CA LYS A 358 11.40 -7.45 -27.30
C LYS A 358 12.69 -6.88 -26.69
N PHE A 359 13.32 -7.60 -25.75
CA PHE A 359 14.44 -7.08 -24.94
C PHE A 359 15.68 -8.00 -25.04
N THR A 360 16.24 -8.11 -26.24
CA THR A 360 17.35 -9.03 -26.58
C THR A 360 18.68 -8.72 -25.88
N GLU A 361 18.82 -7.54 -25.29
CA GLU A 361 20.02 -7.10 -24.55
C GLU A 361 19.80 -7.03 -23.03
N SER A 362 18.62 -7.44 -22.55
CA SER A 362 18.24 -7.40 -21.15
C SER A 362 19.17 -8.23 -20.24
N GLN A 363 19.46 -7.69 -19.05
CA GLN A 363 20.14 -8.44 -17.98
C GLN A 363 19.27 -9.55 -17.36
N LEU A 364 17.95 -9.46 -17.51
CA LEU A 364 16.97 -10.47 -17.10
C LEU A 364 16.75 -11.56 -18.16
N LEU A 365 17.29 -11.39 -19.38
CA LEU A 365 17.17 -12.35 -20.47
C LEU A 365 17.61 -13.78 -20.06
N PRO A 366 18.72 -13.98 -19.31
CA PRO A 366 19.10 -15.30 -18.82
C PRO A 366 18.06 -15.91 -17.87
N GLU A 367 17.40 -15.11 -17.04
CA GLU A 367 16.34 -15.61 -16.16
C GLU A 367 15.07 -15.95 -16.95
N ALA A 368 14.70 -15.14 -17.94
CA ALA A 368 13.54 -15.40 -18.80
C ALA A 368 13.68 -16.72 -19.58
N TYR A 369 14.86 -17.00 -20.14
CA TYR A 369 15.13 -18.29 -20.80
C TYR A 369 15.03 -19.47 -19.83
N LEU A 370 15.59 -19.35 -18.62
CA LEU A 370 15.47 -20.39 -17.59
C LEU A 370 14.00 -20.65 -17.23
N ARG A 371 13.23 -19.60 -16.93
CA ARG A 371 11.81 -19.71 -16.56
C ARG A 371 10.97 -20.35 -17.66
N VAL A 372 11.20 -20.00 -18.94
CA VAL A 372 10.53 -20.68 -20.06
C VAL A 372 10.94 -22.15 -20.18
N GLY A 373 12.22 -22.47 -19.99
CA GLY A 373 12.70 -23.86 -19.98
C GLY A 373 12.07 -24.69 -18.85
N VAL A 374 11.95 -24.12 -17.65
CA VAL A 374 11.27 -24.71 -16.49
C VAL A 374 9.78 -24.89 -16.77
N ILE A 375 9.10 -23.86 -17.31
CA ILE A 375 7.68 -23.94 -17.66
C ILE A 375 7.42 -25.06 -18.67
N TYR A 376 8.22 -25.16 -19.73
CA TYR A 376 8.08 -26.27 -20.66
C TYR A 376 8.38 -27.62 -20.02
N THR A 377 9.49 -27.76 -19.30
CA THR A 377 9.93 -29.04 -18.74
C THR A 377 8.96 -29.56 -17.67
N TYR A 378 8.73 -28.75 -16.63
CA TYR A 378 8.18 -29.23 -15.35
C TYR A 378 6.70 -28.91 -15.13
N TYR A 379 6.12 -27.97 -15.90
CA TYR A 379 4.69 -27.63 -15.81
C TYR A 379 3.88 -28.10 -17.02
N LEU A 380 4.49 -28.07 -18.21
CA LEU A 380 3.84 -28.49 -19.45
C LEU A 380 4.31 -29.87 -19.95
N ALA A 381 5.12 -30.59 -19.15
CA ALA A 381 5.72 -31.90 -19.46
C ALA A 381 6.37 -32.01 -20.86
N ASN A 382 6.85 -30.89 -21.41
CA ASN A 382 7.43 -30.80 -22.75
C ASN A 382 8.96 -30.65 -22.65
N LYS A 383 9.62 -31.78 -22.38
CA LYS A 383 11.09 -31.86 -22.22
C LYS A 383 11.85 -31.33 -23.43
N GLU A 384 11.34 -31.53 -24.66
CA GLU A 384 12.02 -31.12 -25.90
C GLU A 384 12.15 -29.58 -25.97
N LYS A 385 11.07 -28.84 -25.73
CA LYS A 385 11.12 -27.36 -25.68
C LYS A 385 11.80 -26.87 -24.41
N GLY A 386 11.71 -27.62 -23.31
CA GLY A 386 12.49 -27.37 -22.10
C GLY A 386 13.99 -27.31 -22.39
N MET A 387 14.52 -28.39 -22.97
CA MET A 387 15.90 -28.50 -23.42
C MET A 387 16.27 -27.45 -24.48
N GLU A 388 15.38 -27.14 -25.43
CA GLU A 388 15.61 -26.05 -26.41
C GLU A 388 15.93 -24.72 -25.71
N TYR A 389 15.18 -24.36 -24.66
CA TYR A 389 15.36 -23.10 -23.93
C TYR A 389 16.52 -23.14 -22.94
N PHE A 390 16.77 -24.26 -22.27
CA PHE A 390 17.97 -24.45 -21.45
C PHE A 390 19.25 -24.34 -22.30
N ASN A 391 19.28 -25.00 -23.48
CA ASN A 391 20.45 -24.98 -24.36
C ASN A 391 20.82 -23.58 -24.87
N LYS A 392 19.85 -22.67 -25.06
CA LYS A 392 20.11 -21.27 -25.44
C LYS A 392 20.94 -20.50 -24.40
N LEU A 393 20.97 -20.95 -23.15
CA LEU A 393 21.84 -20.38 -22.11
C LEU A 393 23.19 -21.06 -22.04
N THR A 394 23.26 -22.37 -22.26
CA THR A 394 24.48 -23.16 -22.15
C THR A 394 25.38 -23.10 -23.38
N GLN A 395 24.87 -22.60 -24.52
CA GLN A 395 25.61 -22.40 -25.77
C GLN A 395 26.55 -21.19 -25.72
N LYS A 396 26.20 -20.17 -24.94
CA LYS A 396 27.14 -19.09 -24.59
C LYS A 396 28.04 -19.65 -23.49
N GLU A 397 29.37 -19.54 -23.64
CA GLU A 397 30.36 -19.90 -22.60
C GLU A 397 30.32 -18.90 -21.43
N ASN A 398 29.16 -18.84 -20.78
CA ASN A 398 28.86 -17.94 -19.68
C ASN A 398 28.75 -18.79 -18.41
N ASP A 399 29.77 -18.72 -17.57
CA ASP A 399 29.86 -19.40 -16.27
C ASP A 399 28.90 -18.86 -15.20
N SER A 400 27.89 -18.06 -15.60
CA SER A 400 26.76 -17.71 -14.74
C SER A 400 26.10 -18.93 -14.10
N LEU A 401 25.64 -18.74 -12.86
CA LEU A 401 24.94 -19.77 -12.09
C LEU A 401 23.68 -20.28 -12.81
N LEU A 402 23.00 -19.42 -13.58
CA LEU A 402 21.82 -19.78 -14.36
C LEU A 402 22.17 -20.70 -15.55
N SER A 403 23.26 -20.43 -16.26
CA SER A 403 23.77 -21.33 -17.31
C SER A 403 24.19 -22.68 -16.72
N CYS A 404 24.87 -22.68 -15.57
CA CYS A 404 25.23 -23.91 -14.86
C CYS A 404 23.99 -24.74 -14.49
N PHE A 405 22.96 -24.08 -13.94
CA PHE A 405 21.68 -24.72 -13.58
C PHE A 405 20.95 -25.29 -14.81
N CYS A 406 20.84 -24.53 -15.90
CA CYS A 406 20.29 -25.03 -17.17
C CYS A 406 21.07 -26.22 -17.74
N ALA A 407 22.41 -26.17 -17.69
CA ALA A 407 23.25 -27.29 -18.09
C ALA A 407 22.98 -28.52 -17.23
N TYR A 408 22.89 -28.37 -15.90
CA TYR A 408 22.55 -29.46 -14.99
C TYR A 408 21.21 -30.11 -15.34
N HIS A 409 20.17 -29.32 -15.59
CA HIS A 409 18.87 -29.85 -16.00
C HIS A 409 18.88 -30.51 -17.40
N CYS A 410 19.68 -30.01 -18.36
CA CYS A 410 19.93 -30.74 -19.60
C CYS A 410 20.62 -32.09 -19.33
N GLY A 411 21.64 -32.14 -18.48
CA GLY A 411 22.31 -33.37 -18.07
C GLY A 411 21.35 -34.37 -17.40
N LEU A 412 20.46 -33.87 -16.54
CA LEU A 412 19.46 -34.67 -15.83
C LEU A 412 18.43 -35.30 -16.78
N LEU A 413 17.91 -34.52 -17.73
CA LEU A 413 16.98 -35.03 -18.75
C LEU A 413 17.68 -36.05 -19.65
N LEU A 414 18.93 -35.80 -20.07
CA LEU A 414 19.72 -36.75 -20.85
C LEU A 414 20.01 -38.06 -20.08
N GLN A 415 20.32 -37.99 -18.78
CA GLN A 415 20.52 -39.16 -17.94
C GLN A 415 19.23 -39.97 -17.78
N TRP A 416 18.07 -39.29 -17.68
CA TRP A 416 16.75 -39.94 -17.63
C TRP A 416 16.32 -40.54 -18.99
N GLN A 417 16.83 -40.02 -20.11
CA GLN A 417 16.63 -40.56 -21.47
C GLN A 417 17.68 -41.63 -21.87
N ASP A 418 18.45 -42.15 -20.91
CA ASP A 418 19.54 -43.11 -21.11
C ASP A 418 20.69 -42.61 -22.04
N GLU A 419 20.76 -41.29 -22.31
CA GLU A 419 21.82 -40.64 -23.10
C GLU A 419 23.10 -40.38 -22.28
N PHE A 420 23.57 -41.41 -21.57
CA PHE A 420 24.52 -41.32 -20.47
C PHE A 420 25.84 -40.60 -20.80
N GLU A 421 26.42 -40.82 -21.99
CA GLU A 421 27.68 -40.16 -22.35
C GLU A 421 27.53 -38.64 -22.58
N LYS A 422 26.37 -38.19 -23.05
CA LYS A 422 26.06 -36.75 -23.15
C LYS A 422 25.87 -36.14 -21.75
N ALA A 423 25.16 -36.85 -20.88
CA ALA A 423 24.98 -36.44 -19.48
C ALA A 423 26.32 -36.34 -18.72
N LYS A 424 27.17 -37.38 -18.78
CA LYS A 424 28.54 -37.39 -18.22
C LYS A 424 29.38 -36.22 -18.70
N SER A 425 29.34 -35.92 -20.02
CA SER A 425 30.07 -34.79 -20.60
C SER A 425 29.64 -33.44 -19.99
N ILE A 426 28.33 -33.23 -19.84
CA ILE A 426 27.77 -32.05 -19.19
C ILE A 426 28.19 -31.98 -17.71
N TYR A 427 28.06 -33.06 -16.96
CA TYR A 427 28.36 -33.06 -15.52
C TYR A 427 29.85 -32.84 -15.23
N ARG A 428 30.77 -33.44 -16.02
CA ARG A 428 32.22 -33.15 -15.90
C ARG A 428 32.55 -31.67 -16.07
N ARG A 429 31.91 -31.01 -17.04
CA ARG A 429 32.06 -29.55 -17.24
C ARG A 429 31.50 -28.72 -16.08
N LEU A 430 30.58 -29.29 -15.30
CA LEU A 430 29.96 -28.63 -14.13
C LEU A 430 30.69 -28.92 -12.82
N SER A 431 31.26 -30.11 -12.62
CA SER A 431 32.02 -30.47 -11.42
C SER A 431 33.25 -29.58 -11.19
N ASP A 432 33.82 -29.01 -12.27
CA ASP A 432 34.94 -28.08 -12.19
C ASP A 432 34.56 -26.66 -11.70
N LYS A 433 33.26 -26.37 -11.52
CA LYS A 433 32.77 -25.03 -11.12
C LYS A 433 32.79 -24.85 -9.60
N LYS A 434 33.00 -23.61 -9.13
CA LYS A 434 33.00 -23.26 -7.70
C LYS A 434 31.60 -22.83 -7.22
N ASN A 435 30.60 -23.69 -7.36
CA ASN A 435 29.21 -23.42 -6.96
C ASN A 435 28.46 -24.72 -6.58
N GLN A 436 27.23 -24.62 -6.06
CA GLN A 436 26.43 -25.78 -5.64
C GLN A 436 26.19 -26.81 -6.77
N ILE A 437 26.09 -26.34 -8.02
CA ILE A 437 25.78 -27.18 -9.17
C ILE A 437 26.92 -28.16 -9.45
N ALA A 438 28.15 -27.81 -9.07
CA ALA A 438 29.29 -28.72 -9.15
C ALA A 438 29.16 -29.91 -8.19
N GLN A 439 28.66 -29.70 -6.97
CA GLN A 439 28.40 -30.78 -6.01
C GLN A 439 27.26 -31.68 -6.51
N MET A 440 26.17 -31.09 -7.00
CA MET A 440 25.06 -31.83 -7.60
C MET A 440 25.53 -32.66 -8.80
N ALA A 441 26.32 -32.05 -9.70
CA ALA A 441 26.89 -32.72 -10.87
C ALA A 441 27.89 -33.84 -10.49
N GLN A 442 28.70 -33.64 -9.45
CA GLN A 442 29.61 -34.67 -8.96
C GLN A 442 28.81 -35.89 -8.45
N GLN A 443 27.74 -35.70 -7.70
CA GLN A 443 26.86 -36.81 -7.28
C GLN A 443 26.31 -37.60 -8.47
N ARG A 444 25.97 -36.94 -9.59
CA ARG A 444 25.54 -37.63 -10.82
C ARG A 444 26.69 -38.42 -11.48
N LEU A 445 27.93 -37.93 -11.40
CA LEU A 445 29.11 -38.65 -11.87
C LEU A 445 29.44 -39.85 -10.99
N ASP A 446 29.20 -39.74 -9.67
CA ASP A 446 29.41 -40.82 -8.72
C ASP A 446 28.41 -41.97 -8.95
N GLU A 447 27.12 -41.68 -9.19
CA GLU A 447 26.12 -42.67 -9.62
C GLU A 447 26.59 -43.46 -10.86
N PHE A 448 27.08 -42.74 -11.89
CA PHE A 448 27.64 -43.38 -13.08
C PHE A 448 28.86 -44.25 -12.81
N SER A 449 29.65 -43.96 -11.77
CA SER A 449 30.83 -44.77 -11.41
C SER A 449 30.46 -46.08 -10.73
N LEU A 450 29.32 -46.12 -10.04
CA LEU A 450 28.74 -47.30 -9.40
C LEU A 450 27.97 -48.20 -10.39
N GLY A 451 27.77 -47.74 -11.63
CA GLY A 451 26.92 -48.40 -12.62
C GLY A 451 25.42 -48.25 -12.32
N GLU A 452 25.07 -47.30 -11.45
CA GLU A 452 23.68 -47.00 -11.11
C GLU A 452 23.03 -46.15 -12.21
N GLU A 453 21.74 -46.37 -12.43
CA GLU A 453 20.90 -45.43 -13.18
C GLU A 453 20.71 -44.12 -12.40
N LEU A 454 19.96 -43.17 -12.96
CA LEU A 454 19.48 -42.03 -12.19
C LEU A 454 18.77 -42.51 -10.92
N SER A 455 19.18 -42.02 -9.75
CA SER A 455 18.65 -42.49 -8.47
C SER A 455 17.12 -42.47 -8.44
N ARG A 456 16.53 -43.48 -7.80
CA ARG A 456 15.07 -43.67 -7.74
C ARG A 456 14.34 -42.41 -7.26
N GLU A 457 14.98 -41.64 -6.39
CA GLU A 457 14.45 -40.39 -5.82
C GLU A 457 14.23 -39.27 -6.84
N ILE A 458 14.97 -39.28 -7.96
CA ILE A 458 14.84 -38.29 -9.03
C ILE A 458 14.22 -38.93 -10.28
N LYS A 459 14.52 -40.21 -10.57
CA LYS A 459 13.91 -40.94 -11.69
C LYS A 459 12.40 -41.07 -11.54
N TYR A 460 11.88 -41.46 -10.37
CA TYR A 460 10.44 -41.66 -10.17
C TYR A 460 9.59 -40.38 -10.40
N PRO A 461 9.96 -39.19 -9.87
CA PRO A 461 9.25 -37.95 -10.21
C PRO A 461 9.29 -37.57 -11.70
N LEU A 462 10.38 -37.86 -12.42
CA LEU A 462 10.48 -37.60 -13.86
C LEU A 462 9.67 -38.62 -14.69
N ASP A 463 9.65 -39.89 -14.28
CA ASP A 463 8.78 -40.91 -14.87
C ASP A 463 7.30 -40.55 -14.68
N LEU A 464 6.90 -40.12 -13.49
CA LEU A 464 5.52 -39.69 -13.23
C LEU A 464 5.14 -38.45 -14.07
N LEU A 465 6.05 -37.49 -14.22
CA LEU A 465 5.85 -36.29 -15.04
C LEU A 465 5.72 -36.58 -16.55
N PHE A 466 6.62 -37.40 -17.11
CA PHE A 466 6.75 -37.58 -18.56
C PHE A 466 6.11 -38.87 -19.11
N ASN A 467 6.01 -39.92 -18.30
CA ASN A 467 5.48 -41.23 -18.71
C ASN A 467 4.11 -41.53 -18.06
N GLY A 468 3.88 -41.07 -16.82
CA GLY A 468 2.63 -41.34 -16.08
C GLY A 468 1.39 -40.66 -16.66
N GLY A 469 1.58 -39.55 -17.39
CA GLY A 469 0.52 -38.71 -17.92
C GLY A 469 -0.08 -37.82 -16.83
N LEU A 470 -0.20 -36.51 -17.09
CA LEU A 470 -0.71 -35.50 -16.14
C LEU A 470 -2.22 -35.61 -15.82
N ASN A 471 -2.84 -36.77 -16.03
CA ASN A 471 -4.25 -37.05 -15.73
C ASN A 471 -4.48 -37.36 -14.23
N SER A 472 -3.74 -36.73 -13.33
CA SER A 472 -4.02 -36.85 -11.89
C SER A 472 -5.29 -36.07 -11.54
N SER A 473 -6.32 -36.75 -11.05
CA SER A 473 -7.50 -36.11 -10.42
C SER A 473 -7.14 -35.27 -9.19
N VAL A 474 -5.95 -35.51 -8.63
CA VAL A 474 -5.35 -34.74 -7.54
C VAL A 474 -4.87 -33.39 -8.08
N LYS A 475 -5.58 -32.32 -7.71
CA LYS A 475 -5.06 -30.96 -7.87
C LYS A 475 -4.01 -30.72 -6.78
N MET A 476 -2.79 -30.43 -7.20
CA MET A 476 -1.69 -30.05 -6.30
C MET A 476 -1.40 -28.57 -6.41
N GLY A 477 -0.95 -27.97 -5.31
CA GLY A 477 -0.34 -26.66 -5.27
C GLY A 477 0.89 -26.70 -4.39
N LEU A 478 1.85 -25.80 -4.62
CA LEU A 478 3.05 -25.69 -3.80
C LEU A 478 3.32 -24.22 -3.49
N LYS A 479 3.21 -23.86 -2.20
CA LYS A 479 3.42 -22.51 -1.66
C LYS A 479 4.75 -22.45 -0.94
N ILE A 480 5.47 -21.34 -1.09
CA ILE A 480 6.78 -21.12 -0.46
C ILE A 480 6.77 -19.75 0.22
N LEU A 481 7.16 -19.71 1.49
CA LEU A 481 7.04 -18.56 2.38
C LEU A 481 8.38 -18.38 3.15
N PRO A 482 9.26 -17.44 2.76
CA PRO A 482 9.07 -16.44 1.73
C PRO A 482 9.39 -16.92 0.30
N GLN A 483 8.60 -16.45 -0.68
CA GLN A 483 8.80 -16.76 -2.11
C GLN A 483 10.18 -16.34 -2.66
N LYS A 484 10.74 -15.27 -2.08
CA LYS A 484 12.08 -14.76 -2.33
C LYS A 484 12.80 -14.75 -0.99
N ALA A 485 13.85 -15.55 -0.88
CA ALA A 485 14.56 -15.72 0.37
C ALA A 485 16.03 -15.32 0.22
N PHE A 486 16.65 -14.88 1.30
CA PHE A 486 18.10 -14.69 1.35
C PHE A 486 18.81 -15.97 1.82
N VAL A 487 20.10 -16.10 1.50
CA VAL A 487 20.97 -17.15 2.06
C VAL A 487 20.92 -17.12 3.60
N GLY A 488 20.66 -18.27 4.20
CA GLY A 488 20.46 -18.44 5.64
C GLY A 488 19.09 -18.02 6.18
N GLN A 489 18.19 -17.48 5.35
CA GLN A 489 16.83 -17.16 5.77
C GLN A 489 15.99 -18.44 5.95
N GLU A 490 15.17 -18.48 7.00
CA GLU A 490 14.19 -19.52 7.23
C GLU A 490 13.05 -19.44 6.19
N ILE A 491 12.70 -20.58 5.59
CA ILE A 491 11.71 -20.71 4.53
C ILE A 491 10.80 -21.88 4.85
N LYS A 492 9.50 -21.60 4.99
CA LYS A 492 8.44 -22.59 5.08
C LYS A 492 7.94 -22.97 3.69
N ILE A 493 7.87 -24.26 3.42
CA ILE A 493 7.40 -24.84 2.16
C ILE A 493 6.16 -25.68 2.47
N LEU A 494 5.04 -25.39 1.81
CA LEU A 494 3.72 -25.98 2.03
C LEU A 494 3.19 -26.61 0.74
N GLY A 495 3.07 -27.93 0.74
CA GLY A 495 2.42 -28.72 -0.30
C GLY A 495 0.93 -28.87 -0.01
N ILE A 496 0.12 -28.56 -1.01
CA ILE A 496 -1.35 -28.64 -0.98
C ILE A 496 -1.77 -29.74 -1.95
N ALA A 497 -2.67 -30.62 -1.52
CA ALA A 497 -3.25 -31.66 -2.36
C ALA A 497 -4.77 -31.74 -2.14
N GLN A 498 -5.53 -31.83 -3.23
CA GLN A 498 -6.99 -31.99 -3.23
C GLN A 498 -7.35 -33.08 -4.24
N ASP A 499 -7.88 -34.21 -3.77
CA ASP A 499 -8.42 -35.25 -4.65
C ASP A 499 -9.94 -35.09 -4.76
N TYR A 500 -10.40 -34.56 -5.89
CA TYR A 500 -11.84 -34.34 -6.12
C TYR A 500 -12.63 -35.63 -6.30
N SER A 501 -11.97 -36.79 -6.47
CA SER A 501 -12.65 -38.09 -6.59
C SER A 501 -13.11 -38.68 -5.24
N ALA A 502 -12.57 -38.20 -4.12
CA ALA A 502 -12.83 -38.76 -2.79
C ALA A 502 -14.18 -38.34 -2.16
N GLY A 503 -14.91 -37.39 -2.78
CA GLY A 503 -16.22 -36.92 -2.30
C GLY A 503 -16.13 -36.26 -0.92
N THR A 504 -16.83 -36.81 0.06
CA THR A 504 -16.81 -36.34 1.46
C THR A 504 -15.77 -37.05 2.34
N VAL A 505 -15.11 -38.10 1.82
CA VAL A 505 -14.05 -38.80 2.57
C VAL A 505 -12.75 -38.02 2.37
N GLN A 506 -12.06 -37.68 3.46
CA GLN A 506 -10.74 -37.07 3.35
C GLN A 506 -9.76 -38.13 2.81
N PRO A 507 -9.15 -37.94 1.62
CA PRO A 507 -8.21 -38.90 1.07
C PRO A 507 -6.95 -38.99 1.94
N PHE A 508 -6.41 -40.20 2.10
CA PHE A 508 -5.09 -40.39 2.69
C PHE A 508 -4.02 -40.04 1.65
N PHE A 509 -3.14 -39.11 1.99
CA PHE A 509 -2.03 -38.68 1.15
C PHE A 509 -0.69 -39.12 1.77
N ALA A 510 0.09 -39.88 1.01
CA ALA A 510 1.52 -40.04 1.26
C ALA A 510 2.28 -38.91 0.55
N TYR A 511 3.05 -38.12 1.32
CA TYR A 511 3.80 -36.96 0.84
C TYR A 511 5.28 -37.27 0.69
N GLN A 512 5.88 -36.88 -0.42
CA GLN A 512 7.32 -36.94 -0.65
C GLN A 512 7.87 -35.61 -1.15
N TRP A 513 9.02 -35.24 -0.58
CA TRP A 513 9.78 -34.04 -0.94
C TRP A 513 11.12 -34.43 -1.54
N ARG A 514 11.47 -33.83 -2.68
CA ARG A 514 12.67 -34.16 -3.47
C ARG A 514 13.27 -32.91 -4.11
N GLY A 515 14.49 -33.03 -4.65
CA GLY A 515 15.23 -31.91 -5.23
C GLY A 515 15.91 -31.06 -4.17
N ASP A 516 16.01 -29.75 -4.41
CA ASP A 516 16.71 -28.80 -3.56
C ASP A 516 15.88 -28.46 -2.30
N ILE A 517 15.86 -29.34 -1.29
CA ILE A 517 15.08 -29.15 -0.04
C ILE A 517 15.85 -28.39 1.07
N GLY A 518 17.04 -27.89 0.77
CA GLY A 518 17.85 -27.03 1.66
C GLY A 518 18.61 -27.81 2.74
N SER A 519 18.67 -27.24 3.95
CA SER A 519 19.37 -27.82 5.11
C SER A 519 18.63 -29.00 5.77
N VAL A 520 17.38 -29.25 5.39
CA VAL A 520 16.60 -30.41 5.87
C VAL A 520 16.98 -31.66 5.08
N GLY A 521 17.14 -32.78 5.78
CA GLY A 521 17.27 -34.11 5.17
C GLY A 521 15.93 -34.61 4.59
N THR A 522 15.76 -35.93 4.49
CA THR A 522 14.54 -36.51 3.90
C THR A 522 13.27 -36.17 4.69
N VAL A 523 12.37 -35.39 4.09
CA VAL A 523 11.01 -35.15 4.62
C VAL A 523 10.04 -36.16 4.02
N ASN A 524 9.41 -36.98 4.87
CA ASN A 524 8.44 -37.99 4.48
C ASN A 524 7.10 -37.76 5.19
N ASN A 525 5.98 -37.90 4.48
CA ASN A 525 4.61 -37.84 5.01
C ASN A 525 4.24 -36.55 5.77
N ALA A 526 4.93 -35.44 5.52
CA ALA A 526 4.53 -34.11 5.98
C ALA A 526 4.04 -33.26 4.80
N SER A 527 2.92 -32.55 4.96
CA SER A 527 2.41 -31.59 3.98
C SER A 527 3.20 -30.27 3.97
N GLU A 528 4.04 -30.03 4.97
CA GLU A 528 4.89 -28.83 5.06
C GLU A 528 6.21 -29.13 5.78
N PHE A 529 7.22 -28.30 5.53
CA PHE A 529 8.48 -28.28 6.27
C PHE A 529 9.11 -26.88 6.25
N THR A 530 10.10 -26.67 7.11
CA THR A 530 10.84 -25.42 7.22
C THR A 530 12.34 -25.68 7.02
N THR A 531 13.00 -24.89 6.18
CA THR A 531 14.39 -25.10 5.75
C THR A 531 15.17 -23.79 5.60
N THR A 532 16.49 -23.89 5.42
CA THR A 532 17.38 -22.79 5.02
C THR A 532 18.22 -23.20 3.81
N TYR A 533 18.82 -22.24 3.10
CA TYR A 533 19.80 -22.52 2.05
C TYR A 533 21.06 -21.70 2.25
N ASP A 534 22.21 -22.37 2.20
CA ASP A 534 23.53 -21.75 2.43
C ASP A 534 24.13 -21.13 1.16
N LEU A 535 23.52 -21.38 0.00
CA LEU A 535 24.02 -20.96 -1.32
C LEU A 535 22.91 -20.30 -2.15
N PRO A 536 23.19 -19.21 -2.89
CA PRO A 536 22.19 -18.53 -3.73
C PRO A 536 21.87 -19.31 -5.01
N GLY A 537 20.95 -18.75 -5.80
CA GLY A 537 20.51 -19.27 -7.09
C GLY A 537 19.11 -19.89 -7.05
N PRO A 538 18.59 -20.29 -8.21
CA PRO A 538 17.37 -21.09 -8.29
C PRO A 538 17.56 -22.42 -7.54
N LYS A 539 16.45 -22.88 -6.95
CA LYS A 539 16.29 -24.19 -6.29
C LYS A 539 15.08 -24.86 -6.91
N LEU A 540 15.21 -26.09 -7.40
CA LEU A 540 14.06 -26.86 -7.89
C LEU A 540 13.56 -27.80 -6.78
N VAL A 541 12.45 -27.41 -6.14
CA VAL A 541 11.75 -28.25 -5.16
C VAL A 541 10.73 -29.10 -5.91
N CYS A 542 10.72 -30.39 -5.63
CA CYS A 542 9.74 -31.35 -6.13
C CYS A 542 8.87 -31.84 -4.97
N PHE A 543 7.56 -31.80 -5.16
CA PHE A 543 6.55 -32.31 -4.24
C PHE A 543 5.75 -33.38 -4.98
N SER A 544 5.76 -34.61 -4.47
CA SER A 544 4.94 -35.69 -4.98
C SER A 544 3.95 -36.18 -3.93
N VAL A 545 2.78 -36.58 -4.42
CA VAL A 545 1.63 -36.99 -3.63
C VAL A 545 1.14 -38.32 -4.17
N LYS A 546 0.89 -39.28 -3.27
CA LYS A 546 0.31 -40.57 -3.62
C LYS A 546 -0.93 -40.85 -2.77
N THR A 547 -2.03 -41.21 -3.42
CA THR A 547 -3.21 -41.84 -2.81
C THR A 547 -3.25 -43.32 -3.18
N GLU A 548 -4.31 -44.03 -2.81
CA GLU A 548 -4.49 -45.45 -3.19
C GLU A 548 -4.59 -45.64 -4.73
N ASN A 549 -5.20 -44.68 -5.42
CA ASN A 549 -5.57 -44.80 -6.85
C ASN A 549 -4.89 -43.77 -7.75
N ASN A 550 -4.39 -42.67 -7.19
CA ASN A 550 -3.86 -41.53 -7.94
C ASN A 550 -2.45 -41.17 -7.45
N GLU A 551 -1.57 -40.81 -8.39
CA GLU A 551 -0.26 -40.23 -8.11
C GLU A 551 -0.16 -38.88 -8.79
N GLY A 552 0.54 -37.94 -8.16
CA GLY A 552 0.79 -36.61 -8.71
C GLY A 552 2.19 -36.13 -8.35
N VAL A 553 2.77 -35.33 -9.24
CA VAL A 553 3.99 -34.57 -9.00
C VAL A 553 3.80 -33.11 -9.40
N ILE A 554 4.30 -32.20 -8.59
CA ILE A 554 4.44 -30.78 -8.91
C ILE A 554 5.84 -30.31 -8.54
N TYR A 555 6.40 -29.42 -9.35
CA TYR A 555 7.68 -28.78 -9.10
C TYR A 555 7.47 -27.29 -8.80
N ARG A 556 8.37 -26.64 -8.06
CA ARG A 556 8.48 -25.17 -8.01
C ARG A 556 9.94 -24.77 -8.09
N VAL A 557 10.20 -23.65 -8.78
CA VAL A 557 11.48 -22.97 -8.66
C VAL A 557 11.38 -21.92 -7.56
N LEU A 558 12.10 -22.14 -6.47
CA LEU A 558 12.36 -21.14 -5.44
C LEU A 558 13.61 -20.33 -5.82
N TRP A 559 13.58 -19.03 -5.56
CA TRP A 559 14.72 -18.15 -5.79
C TRP A 559 15.37 -17.73 -4.47
N VAL A 560 16.59 -18.23 -4.24
CA VAL A 560 17.43 -17.83 -3.11
C VAL A 560 18.45 -16.80 -3.58
N TYR A 561 18.51 -15.68 -2.88
CA TYR A 561 19.38 -14.56 -3.20
C TYR A 561 20.48 -14.39 -2.16
N ASP A 562 21.62 -13.85 -2.56
CA ASP A 562 22.71 -13.49 -1.68
C ASP A 562 23.03 -12.01 -1.83
N VAL A 563 23.41 -11.38 -0.73
CA VAL A 563 23.91 -10.01 -0.70
C VAL A 563 25.43 -10.10 -0.66
N LYS A 564 26.10 -9.64 -1.72
CA LYS A 564 27.56 -9.52 -1.74
C LYS A 564 27.96 -8.07 -1.50
N ILE A 565 28.85 -7.88 -0.54
CA ILE A 565 29.58 -6.62 -0.40
C ILE A 565 30.75 -6.67 -1.38
N LEU A 566 30.81 -5.70 -2.30
CA LEU A 566 31.95 -5.50 -3.18
C LEU A 566 32.83 -4.38 -2.64
N ASN A 567 34.15 -4.58 -2.68
CA ASN A 567 35.13 -3.55 -2.34
C ASN A 567 35.63 -2.79 -3.58
N SER A 568 36.30 -1.66 -3.37
CA SER A 568 36.88 -0.83 -4.44
C SER A 568 37.78 -1.61 -5.42
N GLU A 569 38.52 -2.63 -4.95
CA GLU A 569 39.35 -3.48 -5.82
C GLU A 569 38.54 -4.38 -6.77
N GLN A 570 37.34 -4.80 -6.36
CA GLN A 570 36.38 -5.55 -7.18
C GLN A 570 35.52 -4.63 -8.08
N LEU A 571 35.46 -3.34 -7.76
CA LEU A 571 34.68 -2.31 -8.48
C LEU A 571 35.46 -1.60 -9.61
N LYS A 572 36.59 -2.15 -10.08
CA LYS A 572 37.56 -1.51 -11.01
C LYS A 572 36.99 -1.01 -12.37
N GLN A 573 36.29 0.12 -12.30
CA GLN A 573 36.08 1.11 -13.36
C GLN A 573 36.31 2.55 -12.86
N VAL A 574 36.53 2.77 -11.56
CA VAL A 574 36.91 4.07 -11.01
C VAL A 574 38.39 4.30 -11.25
N LYS A 575 38.74 5.28 -12.10
CA LYS A 575 40.12 5.76 -12.23
C LYS A 575 40.51 6.50 -10.93
N PRO A 576 41.65 6.19 -10.28
CA PRO A 576 42.12 6.99 -9.17
C PRO A 576 42.46 8.40 -9.68
N GLN A 577 41.89 9.42 -9.04
CA GLN A 577 42.33 10.80 -9.15
C GLN A 577 42.70 11.30 -7.75
N THR A 578 43.75 12.13 -7.70
CA THR A 578 44.33 12.83 -6.54
C THR A 578 45.33 12.04 -5.69
N ASP A 579 46.46 12.72 -5.41
CA ASP A 579 47.69 12.17 -4.80
C ASP A 579 47.79 12.41 -3.28
N GLU A 580 46.67 12.57 -2.56
CA GLU A 580 46.68 12.65 -1.09
C GLU A 580 46.43 11.28 -0.46
N VAL A 581 47.34 10.85 0.43
CA VAL A 581 47.27 9.56 1.14
C VAL A 581 46.24 9.62 2.28
N LYS A 582 44.97 9.70 1.90
CA LYS A 582 43.81 9.35 2.73
C LYS A 582 43.10 8.19 2.05
N LYS A 583 43.29 6.98 2.58
CA LYS A 583 42.72 5.75 1.98
C LYS A 583 41.21 5.71 2.21
N ASN A 584 40.47 6.24 1.24
CA ASN A 584 39.02 6.09 1.16
C ASN A 584 38.68 4.63 0.86
N VAL A 585 37.84 4.03 1.70
CA VAL A 585 37.27 2.71 1.45
C VAL A 585 35.87 2.91 0.86
N GLU A 586 35.71 2.58 -0.41
CA GLU A 586 34.41 2.51 -1.09
C GLU A 586 33.93 1.06 -1.11
N LEU A 587 32.72 0.84 -0.57
CA LEU A 587 32.01 -0.44 -0.61
C LEU A 587 30.68 -0.26 -1.34
N GLN A 588 30.27 -1.28 -2.10
CA GLN A 588 28.97 -1.32 -2.76
C GLN A 588 28.24 -2.61 -2.45
N ALA A 589 26.97 -2.50 -2.06
CA ALA A 589 26.07 -3.65 -1.99
C ALA A 589 25.65 -4.11 -3.39
N LYS A 590 25.87 -5.39 -3.71
CA LYS A 590 25.37 -6.04 -4.93
C LYS A 590 24.63 -7.32 -4.60
N ILE A 591 23.37 -7.40 -5.01
CA ILE A 591 22.52 -8.58 -4.81
C ILE A 591 22.67 -9.54 -6.00
N ILE A 592 22.78 -10.84 -5.72
CA ILE A 592 23.05 -11.90 -6.70
C ILE A 592 22.17 -13.14 -6.41
N PRO A 593 21.41 -13.67 -7.38
CA PRO A 593 21.16 -13.11 -8.71
C PRO A 593 20.48 -11.73 -8.65
N PHE A 594 20.50 -11.00 -9.76
CA PHE A 594 20.03 -9.62 -9.80
C PHE A 594 18.54 -9.51 -9.43
N ILE A 595 18.22 -8.70 -8.42
CA ILE A 595 16.85 -8.25 -8.12
C ILE A 595 16.76 -6.78 -8.53
N SER A 596 15.60 -6.36 -9.03
CA SER A 596 15.26 -4.94 -9.11
C SER A 596 15.37 -4.28 -7.73
N GLU A 597 16.15 -3.20 -7.66
CA GLU A 597 16.49 -2.52 -6.41
C GLU A 597 15.29 -1.86 -5.72
N LYS A 598 14.14 -1.75 -6.41
CA LYS A 598 12.85 -1.28 -5.89
C LYS A 598 12.39 -1.98 -4.59
N ASN A 599 12.84 -3.21 -4.34
CA ASN A 599 12.36 -4.03 -3.23
C ASN A 599 13.24 -3.95 -1.96
N ILE A 600 14.28 -3.12 -1.96
CA ILE A 600 15.14 -2.86 -0.80
C ILE A 600 14.82 -1.48 -0.24
N PHE A 601 14.33 -1.45 0.99
CA PHE A 601 13.84 -0.22 1.63
C PHE A 601 14.92 0.44 2.49
N ASN A 602 15.91 -0.33 2.94
CA ASN A 602 17.05 0.20 3.67
C ASN A 602 18.33 -0.61 3.40
N TYR A 603 19.43 0.10 3.21
CA TYR A 603 20.79 -0.42 3.34
C TYR A 603 21.41 0.35 4.50
N LYS A 604 21.74 -0.33 5.60
CA LYS A 604 22.38 0.27 6.77
C LYS A 604 23.75 -0.36 6.96
N TRP A 605 24.79 0.44 6.78
CA TRP A 605 26.16 0.06 7.05
C TRP A 605 26.51 0.45 8.49
N LYS A 606 27.24 -0.43 9.19
CA LYS A 606 27.86 -0.17 10.49
C LYS A 606 29.34 -0.55 10.42
N VAL A 607 30.24 0.28 10.93
CA VAL A 607 31.66 -0.09 11.08
C VAL A 607 31.97 -0.39 12.54
N VAL A 608 32.46 -1.60 12.81
CA VAL A 608 32.95 -2.06 14.11
C VAL A 608 34.47 -1.88 14.14
N GLY A 609 34.97 -1.20 15.18
CA GLY A 609 36.40 -0.89 15.37
C GLY A 609 36.79 0.57 15.08
N ALA A 610 35.89 1.36 14.49
CA ALA A 610 35.95 2.82 14.49
C ALA A 610 34.99 3.37 15.57
N GLU A 611 34.88 4.70 15.69
CA GLU A 611 33.69 5.31 16.32
C GLU A 611 32.42 4.76 15.64
N ASP A 612 31.28 4.63 16.36
CA ASP A 612 30.05 3.95 15.89
C ASP A 612 29.41 4.65 14.67
N ILE A 613 29.99 4.44 13.49
CA ILE A 613 29.57 5.03 12.22
C ILE A 613 28.47 4.18 11.63
N SER A 614 27.29 4.79 11.48
CA SER A 614 26.16 4.22 10.74
C SER A 614 25.86 5.08 9.52
N GLN A 615 25.92 4.52 8.31
CA GLN A 615 25.53 5.20 7.07
C GLN A 615 24.36 4.46 6.41
N GLN A 616 23.44 5.21 5.81
CA GLN A 616 22.37 4.65 4.98
C GLN A 616 22.68 4.81 3.48
N GLY A 617 22.28 3.83 2.68
CA GLY A 617 22.38 3.85 1.22
C GLY A 617 23.16 2.66 0.64
N LYS A 618 22.95 2.37 -0.66
CA LYS A 618 23.53 1.20 -1.35
C LYS A 618 25.07 1.21 -1.42
N ASN A 619 25.66 2.40 -1.46
CA ASN A 619 27.10 2.62 -1.47
C ASN A 619 27.51 3.18 -0.09
N PHE A 620 28.64 2.72 0.41
CA PHE A 620 29.29 3.21 1.62
C PHE A 620 30.66 3.78 1.24
N SER A 621 31.01 4.93 1.80
CA SER A 621 32.33 5.54 1.60
C SER A 621 32.78 6.19 2.89
N TYR A 622 33.95 5.79 3.39
CA TYR A 622 34.51 6.30 4.64
C TYR A 622 36.04 6.41 4.58
N THR A 623 36.58 7.44 5.24
CA THR A 623 38.01 7.74 5.32
C THR A 623 38.54 7.39 6.72
N PHE A 624 39.22 6.26 6.83
CA PHE A 624 39.83 5.83 8.08
C PHE A 624 41.00 6.73 8.47
N GLN A 625 41.04 7.17 9.73
CA GLN A 625 42.13 8.01 10.27
C GLN A 625 43.32 7.17 10.77
N ASN A 626 43.07 5.92 11.19
CA ASN A 626 44.07 5.03 11.76
C ASN A 626 44.18 3.75 10.92
N SER A 627 45.37 3.15 10.94
CA SER A 627 45.59 1.79 10.48
C SER A 627 44.99 0.78 11.47
N GLY A 628 44.55 -0.39 10.99
CA GLY A 628 43.92 -1.42 11.82
C GLY A 628 43.00 -2.37 11.05
N THR A 629 42.52 -3.41 11.74
CA THR A 629 41.47 -4.30 11.22
C THR A 629 40.11 -3.74 11.59
N TYR A 630 39.25 -3.55 10.58
CA TYR A 630 37.88 -3.09 10.75
C TYR A 630 36.91 -4.14 10.22
N GLU A 631 35.74 -4.26 10.85
CA GLU A 631 34.63 -5.06 10.32
C GLU A 631 33.50 -4.11 9.91
N CYS A 632 32.99 -4.26 8.69
CA CYS A 632 31.83 -3.54 8.21
C CYS A 632 30.64 -4.50 8.09
N GLU A 633 29.57 -4.20 8.82
CA GLU A 633 28.29 -4.88 8.76
C GLU A 633 27.38 -4.13 7.78
N LEU A 634 26.93 -4.80 6.71
CA LEU A 634 25.83 -4.35 5.88
C LEU A 634 24.55 -5.06 6.32
N GLU A 635 23.60 -4.30 6.84
CA GLU A 635 22.21 -4.70 7.01
C GLU A 635 21.42 -4.29 5.76
N VAL A 636 20.90 -5.26 5.01
CA VAL A 636 19.92 -5.06 3.95
C VAL A 636 18.54 -5.44 4.48
N SER A 637 17.62 -4.47 4.48
CA SER A 637 16.23 -4.68 4.87
C SER A 637 15.31 -4.56 3.65
N THR A 638 14.61 -5.65 3.37
CA THR A 638 13.37 -5.64 2.58
C THR A 638 12.19 -5.55 3.54
N LEU A 639 10.96 -5.40 3.04
CA LEU A 639 9.76 -5.48 3.91
C LEU A 639 9.53 -6.88 4.51
N ALA A 640 10.13 -7.92 3.93
CA ALA A 640 9.92 -9.31 4.31
C ALA A 640 11.12 -9.95 5.03
N ALA A 641 12.29 -9.31 5.01
CA ALA A 641 13.53 -9.90 5.49
C ALA A 641 14.56 -8.84 5.89
N LYS A 642 15.34 -9.16 6.94
CA LYS A 642 16.53 -8.41 7.32
C LYS A 642 17.73 -9.34 7.23
N THR A 643 18.64 -9.06 6.30
CA THR A 643 19.87 -9.83 6.11
C THR A 643 21.06 -8.99 6.53
N VAL A 644 21.89 -9.52 7.44
CA VAL A 644 23.16 -8.88 7.84
C VAL A 644 24.31 -9.65 7.18
N LYS A 645 25.21 -8.92 6.53
CA LYS A 645 26.47 -9.44 5.98
C LYS A 645 27.64 -8.70 6.62
N LYS A 646 28.70 -9.43 6.94
CA LYS A 646 29.93 -8.89 7.52
C LYS A 646 31.05 -8.99 6.50
N ILE A 647 31.90 -7.97 6.42
CA ILE A 647 33.18 -8.02 5.73
C ILE A 647 34.26 -7.45 6.64
N SER A 648 35.32 -8.21 6.89
CA SER A 648 36.50 -7.74 7.60
C SER A 648 37.55 -7.30 6.60
N PHE A 649 38.22 -6.17 6.85
CA PHE A 649 39.34 -5.68 6.03
C PHE A 649 40.41 -5.01 6.89
N GLU A 650 41.63 -5.00 6.36
CA GLU A 650 42.80 -4.46 7.04
C GLU A 650 43.22 -3.15 6.36
N VAL A 651 43.11 -2.04 7.07
CA VAL A 651 43.63 -0.73 6.64
C VAL A 651 45.08 -0.66 7.07
N LYS A 652 45.99 -0.78 6.10
CA LYS A 652 47.44 -0.59 6.29
C LYS A 652 47.82 0.86 6.04
N GLU A 653 48.90 1.31 6.67
CA GLU A 653 49.55 2.60 6.37
C GLU A 653 50.00 2.68 4.91
#